data_AF-A0A182NMU5-F1
#
_entry.id   AF-A0A182NMU5-F1
#
_cell.length_a   1.000
_cell.length_b   1.000
_cell.length_c   1.000
_cell.angle_alpha   90.00
_cell.angle_beta   90.00
_cell.angle_gamma   90.00
#
_symmetry.space_group_name_H-M   'P 1'
#
loop_
_entity.id
_entity.type
_entity.pdbx_description
1 polymer ?
#
loop_
_entity_poly.entity_id
_entity_poly.type
_entity_poly.pdbx_seq_one_letter_code
_entity_poly.pdbx_strand_id
1 'polypeptide(L)'
;MSSQKFLHLSLTNPQLALVASFREKKLTEFKLALRNGANVNIRDRGSIYSVFELACKASGKKEFIKACVENKALLSENRAKCAPPCQRVFSACDLLLSFIDELLRIHVITVLLFIFQSNPFTKECPLHLAVQSLDSENIAVLLETESTLYVDQKFEDRTALYLLFEQIDSDNWEPTFECIKLLLKYHANINTTDENSTSAIALLVRGTDDWRKTILEYCLGNYKVNVDFRRGQARKAIEKNFPGTHIPSYEMGNVTVEMLRNKLNADTDTGFLEDYNAYCFKNQGAENKGLSENDCKDLLSVTVTSPAKLRAAQRLVDGKFTRSLLSGLLAKCCNRGNVQMLEWLLTIIPDHEVVLVNEDPLLSLLVKQIDVYKDKNKCPFFKIMKILLNDPRTEIDKEDSKHRTALYYAVKYKITHALELLLAKGAYIGGVDLFGDLPISGMDSSLLEKHLDSCVTNNDRKPGDDDYEVKINFSNFIPPVRKFRPGLPYEDEMGPILQMAQSSDKKRLLRHPVISSILLLKWLKLVNFFYINLVICTVFFVSFTIYVVFYYGRDNTPFKLLAYTFSIGGWMYLIIREWIQFLLNMRVYVRSMENGMEVLLIVASGVVLMRDFDDETRRVMSVLVILLSALEFTLLIGNLPVLSISTHMVMLKTVSKNFLKCLVLYSIILLAFAFSFHTLFRTNSSETKTDKVPATTNGNGDDDDQFNQFGEVPLALMKTAVMLTGEFEAANIKFQQSSLSYFVFALFLFFVSIVLFNLMNGLAVSDTTTIKAESEIIGITQRVFVINKYENALKTSKPARCLTKFLPKFLTPKSLQLFPRDAPLKFIAVKPNQSNEIFKSTPVDRYIHDVEKGDVEMDKKLEGDGLLERNKTLGTDCCMMSCLNNMDGKIVKYALEILHSHQENVGSTEYRLSVMEKNVDRIMEEQMELKELIQSLVTTLQSRQ
;
A
#
# COMPACT_ATOMS: atom_id res chain seq x y z
N MET A 1 -55.52 -26.11 9.04
CA MET A 1 -55.27 -26.47 10.46
C MET A 1 -56.60 -26.70 11.21
N SER A 2 -56.71 -27.58 12.23
CA SER A 2 -57.95 -27.66 13.04
C SER A 2 -58.08 -26.41 13.95
N SER A 3 -59.30 -25.91 14.18
CA SER A 3 -59.55 -24.66 14.92
C SER A 3 -58.86 -24.61 16.29
N GLN A 4 -58.85 -25.72 17.03
CA GLN A 4 -58.14 -25.83 18.31
C GLN A 4 -56.60 -25.77 18.18
N LYS A 5 -56.02 -26.35 17.13
CA LYS A 5 -54.57 -26.27 16.86
C LYS A 5 -54.18 -24.84 16.48
N PHE A 6 -55.02 -24.12 15.73
CA PHE A 6 -54.78 -22.72 15.40
C PHE A 6 -54.83 -21.81 16.63
N LEU A 7 -55.80 -22.00 17.53
CA LEU A 7 -55.89 -21.22 18.76
C LEU A 7 -54.63 -21.36 19.61
N HIS A 8 -54.15 -22.59 19.80
CA HIS A 8 -52.89 -22.86 20.50
C HIS A 8 -51.68 -22.22 19.78
N LEU A 9 -51.62 -22.30 18.45
CA LEU A 9 -50.54 -21.66 17.69
C LEU A 9 -50.60 -20.13 17.78
N SER A 10 -51.78 -19.52 17.74
CA SER A 10 -51.97 -18.08 17.82
C SER A 10 -51.57 -17.49 19.18
N LEU A 11 -51.53 -18.32 20.24
CA LEU A 11 -51.08 -17.92 21.58
C LEU A 11 -49.59 -18.21 21.80
N THR A 12 -49.05 -19.28 21.20
CA THR A 12 -47.65 -19.70 21.38
C THR A 12 -46.68 -19.05 20.38
N ASN A 13 -47.12 -18.84 19.14
CA ASN A 13 -46.36 -18.15 18.10
C ASN A 13 -47.32 -17.35 17.18
N PRO A 14 -47.75 -16.15 17.60
CA PRO A 14 -48.70 -15.33 16.86
C PRO A 14 -48.19 -14.95 15.46
N GLN A 15 -46.88 -14.80 15.27
CA GLN A 15 -46.28 -14.49 13.96
C GLN A 15 -46.45 -15.63 12.95
N LEU A 16 -46.21 -16.88 13.37
CA LEU A 16 -46.40 -18.05 12.50
C LEU A 16 -47.89 -18.26 12.19
N ALA A 17 -48.77 -18.02 13.17
CA ALA A 17 -50.22 -18.07 12.98
C ALA A 17 -50.71 -17.00 11.98
N LEU A 18 -50.11 -15.80 11.99
CA LEU A 18 -50.41 -14.72 11.04
C LEU A 18 -50.06 -15.13 9.59
N VAL A 19 -48.85 -15.68 9.37
CA VAL A 19 -48.42 -16.14 8.04
C VAL A 19 -49.29 -17.30 7.54
N ALA A 20 -49.60 -18.26 8.42
CA ALA A 20 -50.43 -19.41 8.06
C ALA A 20 -51.87 -19.01 7.70
N SER A 21 -52.49 -18.14 8.50
CA SER A 21 -53.86 -17.65 8.24
C SER A 21 -53.96 -16.78 6.99
N PHE A 22 -52.92 -16.00 6.67
CA PHE A 22 -52.83 -15.24 5.42
C PHE A 22 -52.75 -16.18 4.20
N ARG A 23 -51.93 -17.24 4.26
CA ARG A 23 -51.82 -18.25 3.19
C ARG A 23 -53.10 -19.06 3.01
N GLU A 24 -53.77 -19.44 4.11
CA GLU A 24 -55.06 -20.15 4.09
C GLU A 24 -56.26 -19.23 3.73
N LYS A 25 -56.03 -17.92 3.49
CA LYS A 25 -57.06 -16.90 3.19
C LYS A 25 -58.17 -16.77 4.25
N LYS A 26 -57.85 -17.04 5.53
CA LYS A 26 -58.81 -17.00 6.63
C LYS A 26 -58.75 -15.69 7.42
N LEU A 27 -59.65 -14.77 7.13
CA LEU A 27 -59.67 -13.43 7.72
C LEU A 27 -59.89 -13.42 9.24
N THR A 28 -60.75 -14.30 9.76
CA THR A 28 -61.07 -14.37 11.19
C THR A 28 -59.87 -14.85 12.02
N GLU A 29 -59.22 -15.92 11.56
CA GLU A 29 -57.97 -16.44 12.13
C GLU A 29 -56.83 -15.41 12.02
N PHE A 30 -56.77 -14.66 10.92
CA PHE A 30 -55.80 -13.58 10.71
C PHE A 30 -55.99 -12.40 11.68
N LYS A 31 -57.24 -11.92 11.84
CA LYS A 31 -57.58 -10.87 12.83
C LYS A 31 -57.29 -11.34 14.26
N LEU A 32 -57.49 -12.63 14.56
CA LEU A 32 -57.17 -13.20 15.87
C LEU A 32 -55.65 -13.23 16.13
N ALA A 33 -54.84 -13.60 15.13
CA ALA A 33 -53.38 -13.55 15.23
C ALA A 33 -52.87 -12.11 15.45
N LEU A 34 -53.46 -11.12 14.77
CA LEU A 34 -53.16 -9.69 15.00
C LEU A 34 -53.51 -9.25 16.42
N ARG A 35 -54.68 -9.62 16.94
CA ARG A 35 -55.11 -9.32 18.32
C ARG A 35 -54.20 -9.94 19.38
N ASN A 36 -53.58 -11.08 19.07
CA ASN A 36 -52.63 -11.77 19.94
C ASN A 36 -51.18 -11.24 19.82
N GLY A 37 -50.95 -10.12 19.13
CA GLY A 37 -49.67 -9.41 19.10
C GLY A 37 -48.73 -9.79 17.94
N ALA A 38 -49.23 -10.35 16.84
CA ALA A 38 -48.43 -10.57 15.63
C ALA A 38 -48.08 -9.23 14.93
N ASN A 39 -46.84 -9.09 14.44
CA ASN A 39 -46.39 -7.88 13.77
C ASN A 39 -46.36 -8.09 12.24
N VAL A 40 -47.13 -7.28 11.53
CA VAL A 40 -47.32 -7.37 10.07
C VAL A 40 -46.06 -7.02 9.25
N ASN A 41 -45.12 -6.30 9.85
CA ASN A 41 -43.87 -5.84 9.21
C ASN A 41 -42.69 -6.80 9.45
N ILE A 42 -42.83 -7.79 10.34
CA ILE A 42 -41.79 -8.81 10.55
C ILE A 42 -41.76 -9.77 9.35
N ARG A 43 -40.56 -9.93 8.79
CA ARG A 43 -40.28 -10.84 7.66
C ARG A 43 -39.99 -12.25 8.16
N ASP A 44 -40.50 -13.24 7.43
CA ASP A 44 -40.18 -14.66 7.68
C ASP A 44 -38.77 -15.00 7.17
N ARG A 45 -38.12 -16.04 7.72
CA ARG A 45 -36.78 -16.45 7.28
C ARG A 45 -36.81 -16.86 5.81
N GLY A 46 -36.18 -16.06 4.96
CA GLY A 46 -36.08 -16.29 3.51
C GLY A 46 -37.10 -15.52 2.66
N SER A 47 -38.00 -14.73 3.26
CA SER A 47 -38.89 -13.83 2.51
C SER A 47 -38.32 -12.40 2.44
N ILE A 48 -38.28 -11.84 1.23
CA ILE A 48 -37.90 -10.43 0.99
C ILE A 48 -39.03 -9.49 1.43
N TYR A 49 -40.28 -9.97 1.37
CA TYR A 49 -41.47 -9.20 1.70
C TYR A 49 -42.09 -9.60 3.04
N SER A 50 -42.63 -8.62 3.77
CA SER A 50 -43.46 -8.81 4.97
C SER A 50 -44.85 -9.31 4.60
N VAL A 51 -45.64 -9.76 5.59
CA VAL A 51 -47.02 -10.20 5.35
C VAL A 51 -47.89 -9.04 4.86
N PHE A 52 -47.64 -7.81 5.35
CA PHE A 52 -48.30 -6.60 4.85
C PHE A 52 -47.92 -6.28 3.40
N GLU A 53 -46.63 -6.32 3.06
CA GLU A 53 -46.14 -6.09 1.70
C GLU A 53 -46.70 -7.15 0.72
N LEU A 54 -46.79 -8.41 1.15
CA LEU A 54 -47.43 -9.49 0.40
C LEU A 54 -48.94 -9.29 0.23
N ALA A 55 -49.62 -8.71 1.24
CA ALA A 55 -51.02 -8.35 1.14
C ALA A 55 -51.25 -7.21 0.14
N CYS A 56 -50.38 -6.21 0.11
CA CYS A 56 -50.43 -5.13 -0.88
C CYS A 56 -50.18 -5.67 -2.30
N LYS A 57 -49.25 -6.62 -2.47
CA LYS A 57 -48.88 -7.19 -3.77
C LYS A 57 -49.94 -8.13 -4.37
N ALA A 58 -50.82 -8.72 -3.57
CA ALA A 58 -51.79 -9.71 -4.02
C ALA A 58 -53.19 -9.10 -4.22
N SER A 59 -53.86 -9.45 -5.32
CA SER A 59 -55.23 -8.99 -5.61
C SER A 59 -56.27 -9.61 -4.66
N GLY A 60 -57.35 -8.87 -4.39
CA GLY A 60 -58.47 -9.29 -3.55
C GLY A 60 -58.14 -9.36 -2.05
N LYS A 61 -57.19 -8.54 -1.58
CA LYS A 61 -56.70 -8.55 -0.18
C LYS A 61 -57.14 -7.34 0.64
N LYS A 62 -58.08 -6.53 0.15
CA LYS A 62 -58.57 -5.32 0.83
C LYS A 62 -58.87 -5.52 2.32
N GLU A 63 -59.55 -6.60 2.68
CA GLU A 63 -59.96 -6.86 4.08
C GLU A 63 -58.78 -7.24 4.97
N PHE A 64 -57.73 -7.83 4.39
CA PHE A 64 -56.48 -8.12 5.09
C PHE A 64 -55.65 -6.86 5.26
N ILE A 65 -55.53 -6.01 4.23
CA ILE A 65 -54.84 -4.71 4.29
C ILE A 65 -55.54 -3.82 5.32
N LYS A 66 -56.87 -3.70 5.23
CA LYS A 66 -57.71 -2.99 6.18
C LYS A 66 -57.55 -3.54 7.60
N ALA A 67 -57.53 -4.86 7.78
CA ALA A 67 -57.27 -5.44 9.11
C ALA A 67 -55.87 -5.12 9.64
N CYS A 68 -54.84 -5.08 8.79
CA CYS A 68 -53.48 -4.69 9.17
C CYS A 68 -53.42 -3.22 9.62
N VAL A 69 -54.12 -2.34 8.89
CA VAL A 69 -54.23 -0.91 9.17
C VAL A 69 -55.05 -0.65 10.45
N GLU A 70 -56.23 -1.27 10.57
CA GLU A 70 -57.17 -1.09 11.70
C GLU A 70 -56.64 -1.62 13.03
N ASN A 71 -55.89 -2.73 13.03
CA ASN A 71 -55.32 -3.31 14.25
C ASN A 71 -54.04 -2.60 14.72
N LYS A 72 -53.79 -1.36 14.23
CA LYS A 72 -52.75 -0.42 14.69
C LYS A 72 -51.48 -1.13 15.17
N ALA A 73 -50.68 -1.67 14.25
CA ALA A 73 -49.32 -2.20 14.46
C ALA A 73 -48.87 -2.18 15.93
N LEU A 74 -49.43 -3.07 16.73
CA LEU A 74 -49.22 -3.10 18.17
C LEU A 74 -47.83 -3.66 18.34
N LEU A 75 -46.83 -2.79 18.53
CA LEU A 75 -45.64 -3.00 19.34
C LEU A 75 -44.75 -1.75 19.37
N SER A 76 -44.78 -1.09 20.52
CA SER A 76 -43.68 -0.29 21.04
C SER A 76 -42.42 -1.15 21.16
N GLU A 77 -41.30 -0.69 20.57
CA GLU A 77 -39.96 -1.05 21.02
C GLU A 77 -39.78 -0.60 22.48
N ASN A 78 -39.87 -1.54 23.42
CA ASN A 78 -38.97 -1.71 24.57
C ASN A 78 -39.63 -2.58 25.64
N ARG A 79 -39.35 -3.89 25.60
CA ARG A 79 -39.08 -4.74 26.77
C ARG A 79 -38.72 -6.15 26.31
N ALA A 80 -37.49 -6.31 25.86
CA ALA A 80 -36.79 -7.59 25.87
C ALA A 80 -35.40 -7.37 26.46
N LYS A 81 -35.36 -6.97 27.74
CA LYS A 81 -34.24 -7.20 28.68
C LYS A 81 -34.73 -6.86 30.09
N CYS A 82 -34.68 -7.89 30.95
CA CYS A 82 -34.76 -7.86 32.42
C CYS A 82 -36.11 -7.50 33.07
N ALA A 83 -36.73 -8.50 33.73
CA ALA A 83 -37.40 -8.30 35.02
C ALA A 83 -36.50 -8.89 36.11
N PRO A 84 -36.46 -8.27 37.30
CA PRO A 84 -37.12 -8.90 38.46
C PRO A 84 -38.02 -7.90 39.23
N PRO A 85 -38.80 -8.35 40.23
CA PRO A 85 -40.06 -7.74 40.64
C PRO A 85 -39.87 -6.72 41.78
N CYS A 86 -40.72 -5.69 41.86
CA CYS A 86 -41.24 -5.20 43.14
C CYS A 86 -42.38 -4.17 42.99
N GLN A 87 -43.32 -4.34 43.92
CA GLN A 87 -44.47 -3.54 44.36
C GLN A 87 -44.38 -2.00 44.38
N ARG A 88 -45.57 -1.42 44.16
CA ARG A 88 -46.23 -0.30 44.89
C ARG A 88 -45.80 1.16 44.66
N VAL A 89 -46.83 1.91 44.23
CA VAL A 89 -47.40 3.12 44.87
C VAL A 89 -46.80 4.50 44.51
N PHE A 90 -47.64 5.21 43.74
CA PHE A 90 -48.05 6.62 43.82
C PHE A 90 -47.17 7.77 43.32
N SER A 91 -47.92 8.69 42.69
CA SER A 91 -47.83 10.15 42.75
C SER A 91 -46.93 10.85 41.74
N ALA A 92 -47.51 11.17 40.58
CA ALA A 92 -47.41 12.50 39.95
C ALA A 92 -48.36 12.59 38.72
N CYS A 93 -49.67 12.51 38.95
CA CYS A 93 -50.67 12.89 37.94
C CYS A 93 -50.92 14.39 38.09
N ASP A 94 -50.49 15.16 37.08
CA ASP A 94 -51.19 16.33 36.51
C ASP A 94 -50.26 17.15 35.60
N LEU A 95 -48.93 16.96 35.69
CA LEU A 95 -47.97 17.52 34.72
C LEU A 95 -47.61 16.56 33.57
N LEU A 96 -47.94 15.27 33.71
CA LEU A 96 -47.69 14.22 32.71
C LEU A 96 -48.81 14.12 31.67
N LEU A 97 -50.01 14.61 31.93
CA LEU A 97 -51.15 14.48 31.01
C LEU A 97 -51.07 15.42 29.80
N SER A 98 -50.50 16.63 29.93
CA SER A 98 -50.26 17.51 28.78
C SER A 98 -49.06 17.05 27.94
N PHE A 99 -48.01 16.52 28.59
CA PHE A 99 -46.85 15.96 27.90
C PHE A 99 -47.19 14.63 27.19
N ILE A 100 -48.10 13.83 27.73
CA ILE A 100 -48.58 12.59 27.11
C ILE A 100 -49.46 12.88 25.89
N ASP A 101 -50.25 13.97 25.86
CA ASP A 101 -51.09 14.29 24.69
C ASP A 101 -50.25 14.78 23.49
N GLU A 102 -49.16 15.52 23.76
CA GLU A 102 -48.20 15.97 22.74
C GLU A 102 -47.23 14.86 22.31
N LEU A 103 -46.81 13.98 23.23
CA LEU A 103 -46.08 12.75 22.89
C LEU A 103 -46.96 11.74 22.15
N LEU A 104 -48.26 11.61 22.44
CA LEU A 104 -49.16 10.76 21.66
C LEU A 104 -49.33 11.31 20.25
N ARG A 105 -49.42 12.62 20.05
CA ARG A 105 -49.47 13.21 18.69
C ARG A 105 -48.18 12.96 17.91
N ILE A 106 -47.02 13.13 18.53
CA ILE A 106 -45.71 12.90 17.87
C ILE A 106 -45.44 11.39 17.64
N HIS A 107 -45.83 10.51 18.57
CA HIS A 107 -45.73 9.06 18.38
C HIS A 107 -46.72 8.52 17.33
N VAL A 108 -47.95 9.04 17.27
CA VAL A 108 -48.93 8.64 16.24
C VAL A 108 -48.41 8.97 14.85
N ILE A 109 -47.78 10.14 14.65
CA ILE A 109 -47.14 10.51 13.37
C ILE A 109 -45.92 9.62 13.05
N THR A 110 -45.09 9.30 14.05
CA THR A 110 -43.88 8.48 13.85
C THR A 110 -44.20 7.00 13.58
N VAL A 111 -45.27 6.46 14.18
CA VAL A 111 -45.72 5.07 13.98
C VAL A 111 -46.48 4.91 12.66
N LEU A 112 -47.22 5.93 12.21
CA LEU A 112 -47.85 5.96 10.88
C LEU A 112 -46.79 5.97 9.76
N LEU A 113 -45.70 6.74 9.91
CA LEU A 113 -44.57 6.76 8.98
C LEU A 113 -43.88 5.38 8.80
N PHE A 114 -43.96 4.49 9.79
CA PHE A 114 -43.28 3.19 9.77
C PHE A 114 -43.98 2.13 8.90
N ILE A 115 -45.30 2.23 8.72
CA ILE A 115 -46.08 1.32 7.86
C ILE A 115 -45.85 1.61 6.37
N PHE A 116 -45.55 2.87 6.05
CA PHE A 116 -45.34 3.36 4.68
C PHE A 116 -43.87 3.57 4.29
N GLN A 117 -42.93 3.15 5.15
CA GLN A 117 -41.51 3.23 4.84
C GLN A 117 -41.12 2.25 3.71
N SER A 118 -40.27 2.69 2.78
CA SER A 118 -39.74 1.85 1.71
C SER A 118 -39.08 0.59 2.27
N ASN A 119 -39.28 -0.55 1.61
CA ASN A 119 -38.64 -1.80 1.97
C ASN A 119 -37.09 -1.61 1.99
N PRO A 120 -36.36 -1.89 3.08
CA PRO A 120 -34.91 -1.67 3.14
C PRO A 120 -34.08 -2.53 2.16
N PHE A 121 -34.65 -3.62 1.63
CA PHE A 121 -34.00 -4.49 0.66
C PHE A 121 -34.36 -4.13 -0.79
N THR A 122 -35.66 -3.94 -1.08
CA THR A 122 -36.11 -3.64 -2.45
C THR A 122 -36.28 -2.15 -2.73
N LYS A 123 -36.33 -1.29 -1.71
CA LYS A 123 -36.65 0.15 -1.76
C LYS A 123 -38.05 0.50 -2.27
N GLU A 124 -38.90 -0.50 -2.57
CA GLU A 124 -40.30 -0.29 -2.97
C GLU A 124 -41.15 0.20 -1.79
N CYS A 125 -42.14 1.05 -2.08
CA CYS A 125 -43.11 1.53 -1.09
C CYS A 125 -44.38 0.65 -1.17
N PRO A 126 -45.17 0.49 -0.09
CA PRO A 126 -46.45 -0.23 -0.15
C PRO A 126 -47.37 0.20 -1.31
N LEU A 127 -47.35 1.48 -1.70
CA LEU A 127 -48.10 1.96 -2.87
C LEU A 127 -47.58 1.40 -4.20
N HIS A 128 -46.25 1.27 -4.37
CA HIS A 128 -45.65 0.63 -5.54
C HIS A 128 -46.04 -0.85 -5.63
N LEU A 129 -46.11 -1.54 -4.49
CA LEU A 129 -46.54 -2.95 -4.41
C LEU A 129 -48.03 -3.11 -4.67
N ALA A 130 -48.86 -2.19 -4.16
CA ALA A 130 -50.30 -2.21 -4.39
C ALA A 130 -50.65 -1.99 -5.87
N VAL A 131 -49.92 -1.12 -6.55
CA VAL A 131 -50.03 -0.91 -8.00
C VAL A 131 -49.73 -2.18 -8.79
N GLN A 132 -48.74 -2.99 -8.37
CA GLN A 132 -48.45 -4.29 -9.02
C GLN A 132 -49.62 -5.29 -8.94
N SER A 133 -50.56 -5.10 -8.01
CA SER A 133 -51.72 -5.98 -7.85
C SER A 133 -52.87 -5.69 -8.83
N LEU A 134 -52.83 -4.53 -9.51
CA LEU A 134 -53.88 -4.00 -10.40
C LEU A 134 -55.30 -3.96 -9.77
N ASP A 135 -55.38 -3.97 -8.44
CA ASP A 135 -56.63 -3.97 -7.69
C ASP A 135 -56.91 -2.58 -7.11
N SER A 136 -57.91 -1.91 -7.69
CA SER A 136 -58.33 -0.57 -7.27
C SER A 136 -58.79 -0.52 -5.81
N GLU A 137 -59.32 -1.62 -5.26
CA GLU A 137 -59.79 -1.66 -3.87
C GLU A 137 -58.63 -1.69 -2.88
N ASN A 138 -57.53 -2.37 -3.22
CA ASN A 138 -56.31 -2.38 -2.40
C ASN A 138 -55.69 -0.97 -2.34
N ILE A 139 -55.62 -0.27 -3.48
CA ILE A 139 -55.08 1.09 -3.57
C ILE A 139 -56.01 2.08 -2.84
N ALA A 140 -57.33 1.94 -2.99
CA ALA A 140 -58.30 2.79 -2.31
C ALA A 140 -58.13 2.74 -0.79
N VAL A 141 -57.99 1.54 -0.20
CA VAL A 141 -57.77 1.39 1.24
C VAL A 141 -56.48 2.10 1.69
N LEU A 142 -55.39 2.05 0.92
CA LEU A 142 -54.14 2.72 1.27
C LEU A 142 -54.26 4.26 1.17
N LEU A 143 -54.96 4.77 0.17
CA LEU A 143 -55.14 6.22 -0.04
C LEU A 143 -56.21 6.83 0.89
N GLU A 144 -57.25 6.08 1.27
CA GLU A 144 -58.30 6.53 2.20
C GLU A 144 -57.82 6.60 3.65
N THR A 145 -56.79 5.83 4.00
CA THR A 145 -56.28 5.71 5.37
C THR A 145 -55.48 6.93 5.82
N GLU A 146 -54.80 7.63 4.90
CA GLU A 146 -53.86 8.69 5.27
C GLU A 146 -53.90 9.90 4.33
N SER A 147 -54.23 11.08 4.86
CA SER A 147 -54.28 12.34 4.11
C SER A 147 -52.90 12.95 3.79
N THR A 148 -51.80 12.31 4.22
CA THR A 148 -50.41 12.80 4.11
C THR A 148 -49.51 11.94 3.22
N LEU A 149 -50.04 10.90 2.56
CA LEU A 149 -49.23 10.01 1.73
C LEU A 149 -48.74 10.75 0.47
N TYR A 150 -47.41 10.87 0.32
CA TYR A 150 -46.80 11.47 -0.87
C TYR A 150 -46.89 10.50 -2.06
N VAL A 151 -47.91 10.67 -2.89
CA VAL A 151 -48.26 9.77 -4.02
C VAL A 151 -47.15 9.67 -5.07
N ASP A 152 -46.30 10.71 -5.20
CA ASP A 152 -45.23 10.80 -6.20
C ASP A 152 -43.86 10.28 -5.69
N GLN A 153 -43.85 9.41 -4.67
CA GLN A 153 -42.59 8.79 -4.22
C GLN A 153 -41.96 7.99 -5.36
N LYS A 154 -40.66 8.23 -5.64
CA LYS A 154 -39.94 7.56 -6.73
C LYS A 154 -39.26 6.26 -6.26
N PHE A 155 -39.40 5.20 -7.05
CA PHE A 155 -38.66 3.95 -6.97
C PHE A 155 -37.93 3.74 -8.30
N GLU A 156 -36.58 3.70 -8.29
CA GLU A 156 -35.75 3.68 -9.52
C GLU A 156 -36.16 4.77 -10.52
N ASP A 157 -36.32 6.00 -10.03
CA ASP A 157 -36.82 7.16 -10.81
C ASP A 157 -38.22 7.02 -11.42
N ARG A 158 -38.99 5.97 -11.06
CA ARG A 158 -40.37 5.74 -11.51
C ARG A 158 -41.37 5.99 -10.37
N THR A 159 -42.51 6.61 -10.68
CA THR A 159 -43.62 6.77 -9.74
C THR A 159 -44.59 5.59 -9.81
N ALA A 160 -45.43 5.42 -8.77
CA ALA A 160 -46.51 4.43 -8.77
C ALA A 160 -47.45 4.58 -9.99
N LEU A 161 -47.73 5.82 -10.41
CA LEU A 161 -48.49 6.09 -11.63
C LEU A 161 -47.75 5.60 -12.89
N TYR A 162 -46.44 5.87 -12.99
CA TYR A 162 -45.62 5.43 -14.13
C TYR A 162 -45.59 3.90 -14.27
N LEU A 163 -45.53 3.15 -13.16
CA LEU A 163 -45.56 1.69 -13.17
C LEU A 163 -46.88 1.12 -13.73
N LEU A 164 -48.03 1.77 -13.49
CA LEU A 164 -49.30 1.36 -14.11
C LEU A 164 -49.27 1.51 -15.62
N PHE A 165 -48.68 2.60 -16.14
CA PHE A 165 -48.54 2.82 -17.58
C PHE A 165 -47.52 1.86 -18.23
N GLU A 166 -46.61 1.29 -17.45
CA GLU A 166 -45.67 0.26 -17.90
C GLU A 166 -46.32 -1.14 -17.96
N GLN A 167 -47.26 -1.44 -17.05
CA GLN A 167 -47.90 -2.75 -16.90
C GLN A 167 -49.22 -2.92 -17.68
N ILE A 168 -49.69 -1.86 -18.35
CA ILE A 168 -50.98 -1.86 -19.04
C ILE A 168 -50.91 -2.55 -20.41
N ASP A 169 -51.74 -3.57 -20.57
CA ASP A 169 -51.86 -4.45 -21.75
C ASP A 169 -53.33 -4.61 -22.17
N SER A 170 -53.58 -5.26 -23.31
CA SER A 170 -54.94 -5.49 -23.85
C SER A 170 -55.87 -6.25 -22.92
N ASP A 171 -55.31 -7.06 -22.01
CA ASP A 171 -56.08 -7.98 -21.17
C ASP A 171 -56.41 -7.38 -19.79
N ASN A 172 -55.68 -6.33 -19.37
CA ASN A 172 -55.78 -5.76 -18.02
C ASN A 172 -56.10 -4.25 -18.02
N TRP A 173 -56.42 -3.65 -19.17
CA TRP A 173 -56.58 -2.20 -19.29
C TRP A 173 -57.76 -1.66 -18.47
N GLU A 174 -58.87 -2.39 -18.33
CA GLU A 174 -60.03 -1.96 -17.52
C GLU A 174 -59.69 -1.79 -16.03
N PRO A 175 -59.18 -2.81 -15.31
CA PRO A 175 -58.80 -2.66 -13.90
C PRO A 175 -57.64 -1.68 -13.70
N THR A 176 -56.68 -1.64 -14.64
CA THR A 176 -55.56 -0.70 -14.60
C THR A 176 -56.03 0.75 -14.79
N PHE A 177 -57.01 0.98 -15.65
CA PHE A 177 -57.57 2.31 -15.88
C PHE A 177 -58.32 2.84 -14.66
N GLU A 178 -59.05 1.98 -13.93
CA GLU A 178 -59.65 2.38 -12.65
C GLU A 178 -58.60 2.73 -11.60
N CYS A 179 -57.46 2.02 -11.55
CA CYS A 179 -56.33 2.37 -10.69
C CYS A 179 -55.71 3.73 -11.07
N ILE A 180 -55.55 4.01 -12.38
CA ILE A 180 -55.04 5.29 -12.90
C ILE A 180 -55.98 6.44 -12.52
N LYS A 181 -57.30 6.27 -12.72
CA LYS A 181 -58.30 7.28 -12.32
C LYS A 181 -58.21 7.58 -10.83
N LEU A 182 -58.05 6.54 -10.00
CA LEU A 182 -57.96 6.68 -8.56
C LEU A 182 -56.69 7.45 -8.16
N LEU A 183 -55.51 7.12 -8.68
CA LEU A 183 -54.28 7.86 -8.36
C LEU A 183 -54.33 9.32 -8.82
N LEU A 184 -54.89 9.58 -10.01
CA LEU A 184 -55.05 10.94 -10.52
C LEU A 184 -56.05 11.76 -9.70
N LYS A 185 -57.11 11.14 -9.17
CA LYS A 185 -58.06 11.76 -8.23
C LYS A 185 -57.38 12.21 -6.94
N TYR A 186 -56.36 11.49 -6.48
CA TYR A 186 -55.53 11.84 -5.33
C TYR A 186 -54.27 12.67 -5.70
N HIS A 187 -54.35 13.46 -6.78
CA HIS A 187 -53.32 14.43 -7.21
C HIS A 187 -51.94 13.84 -7.62
N ALA A 188 -51.88 12.60 -8.11
CA ALA A 188 -50.64 12.06 -8.69
C ALA A 188 -50.15 12.89 -9.89
N ASN A 189 -48.85 13.18 -9.96
CA ASN A 189 -48.27 13.98 -11.03
C ASN A 189 -48.03 13.14 -12.30
N ILE A 190 -48.85 13.37 -13.33
CA ILE A 190 -48.75 12.69 -14.63
C ILE A 190 -47.51 13.08 -15.46
N ASN A 191 -46.85 14.19 -15.11
CA ASN A 191 -45.73 14.75 -15.88
C ASN A 191 -44.36 14.26 -15.39
N THR A 192 -44.31 13.30 -14.47
CA THR A 192 -43.04 12.69 -14.03
C THR A 192 -42.43 11.82 -15.14
N THR A 193 -41.09 11.80 -15.22
CA THR A 193 -40.35 11.02 -16.21
C THR A 193 -39.37 10.04 -15.55
N ASP A 194 -39.03 8.97 -16.28
CA ASP A 194 -37.98 8.01 -15.90
C ASP A 194 -36.54 8.57 -16.09
N GLU A 195 -35.51 7.75 -15.81
CA GLU A 195 -34.08 8.09 -16.01
C GLU A 195 -33.77 8.61 -17.42
N ASN A 196 -34.58 8.21 -18.39
CA ASN A 196 -34.47 8.52 -19.80
C ASN A 196 -35.31 9.74 -20.22
N SER A 197 -35.95 10.46 -19.28
CA SER A 197 -36.87 11.56 -19.59
C SER A 197 -38.11 11.14 -20.42
N THR A 198 -38.51 9.87 -20.34
CA THR A 198 -39.74 9.34 -20.96
C THR A 198 -40.91 9.62 -20.04
N SER A 199 -41.98 10.24 -20.54
CA SER A 199 -43.21 10.45 -19.77
C SER A 199 -44.13 9.23 -19.83
N ALA A 200 -45.00 9.08 -18.83
CA ALA A 200 -46.00 8.01 -18.80
C ALA A 200 -46.90 7.99 -20.06
N ILE A 201 -47.24 9.18 -20.58
CA ILE A 201 -48.02 9.32 -21.82
C ILE A 201 -47.22 8.88 -23.05
N ALA A 202 -45.89 9.06 -23.06
CA ALA A 202 -45.05 8.55 -24.14
C ALA A 202 -45.02 7.01 -24.19
N LEU A 203 -45.28 6.31 -23.08
CA LEU A 203 -45.48 4.86 -23.06
C LEU A 203 -46.86 4.46 -23.60
N LEU A 204 -47.91 5.16 -23.17
CA LEU A 204 -49.28 4.90 -23.59
C LEU A 204 -49.45 4.97 -25.11
N VAL A 205 -48.84 5.97 -25.76
CA VAL A 205 -49.05 6.27 -27.18
C VAL A 205 -48.15 5.45 -28.12
N ARG A 206 -47.39 4.47 -27.61
CA ARG A 206 -46.60 3.57 -28.47
C ARG A 206 -47.46 2.63 -29.33
N GLY A 207 -48.66 2.27 -28.87
CA GLY A 207 -49.62 1.44 -29.58
C GLY A 207 -50.76 2.23 -30.24
N THR A 208 -51.57 1.55 -31.05
CA THR A 208 -52.70 2.13 -31.82
C THR A 208 -54.08 1.65 -31.34
N ASP A 209 -54.15 0.95 -30.20
CA ASP A 209 -55.38 0.33 -29.71
C ASP A 209 -56.42 1.35 -29.24
N ASP A 210 -57.71 1.05 -29.42
CA ASP A 210 -58.82 1.96 -29.07
C ASP A 210 -58.87 2.31 -27.57
N TRP A 211 -58.54 1.35 -26.70
CA TRP A 211 -58.51 1.60 -25.25
C TRP A 211 -57.43 2.62 -24.85
N ARG A 212 -56.30 2.67 -25.57
CA ARG A 212 -55.23 3.67 -25.33
C ARG A 212 -55.73 5.07 -25.64
N LYS A 213 -56.56 5.20 -26.68
CA LYS A 213 -57.21 6.46 -27.05
C LYS A 213 -58.16 6.93 -25.93
N THR A 214 -58.97 6.04 -25.37
CA THR A 214 -59.86 6.35 -24.25
C THR A 214 -59.11 6.87 -23.02
N ILE A 215 -58.00 6.23 -22.66
CA ILE A 215 -57.17 6.67 -21.52
C ILE A 215 -56.49 8.02 -21.82
N LEU A 216 -56.00 8.19 -23.05
CA LEU A 216 -55.36 9.42 -23.50
C LEU A 216 -56.34 10.61 -23.47
N GLU A 217 -57.54 10.45 -24.02
CA GLU A 217 -58.58 11.49 -24.02
C GLU A 217 -59.01 11.85 -22.59
N TYR A 218 -59.12 10.85 -21.71
CA TYR A 218 -59.41 11.09 -20.29
C TYR A 218 -58.30 11.90 -19.60
N CYS A 219 -57.01 11.58 -19.86
CA CYS A 219 -55.88 12.29 -19.26
C CYS A 219 -55.76 13.71 -19.80
N LEU A 220 -55.90 13.92 -21.11
CA LEU A 220 -55.81 15.23 -21.76
C LEU A 220 -57.00 16.15 -21.44
N GLY A 221 -58.20 15.58 -21.28
CA GLY A 221 -59.42 16.33 -20.99
C GLY A 221 -59.53 16.78 -19.54
N ASN A 222 -59.04 15.99 -18.58
CA ASN A 222 -59.21 16.25 -17.15
C ASN A 222 -57.96 16.81 -16.45
N TYR A 223 -56.76 16.62 -17.01
CA TYR A 223 -55.49 16.97 -16.36
C TYR A 223 -54.55 17.75 -17.28
N LYS A 224 -53.67 18.57 -16.69
CA LYS A 224 -52.66 19.34 -17.42
C LYS A 224 -51.44 18.47 -17.75
N VAL A 225 -51.47 17.82 -18.91
CA VAL A 225 -50.43 16.91 -19.41
C VAL A 225 -49.43 17.63 -20.31
N ASN A 226 -48.13 17.42 -20.08
CA ASN A 226 -47.06 17.85 -20.96
C ASN A 226 -46.66 16.71 -21.91
N VAL A 227 -46.85 16.92 -23.21
CA VAL A 227 -46.53 15.95 -24.28
C VAL A 227 -45.23 16.28 -25.03
N ASP A 228 -44.51 17.33 -24.61
CA ASP A 228 -43.36 17.88 -25.33
C ASP A 228 -42.00 17.41 -24.83
N PHE A 229 -41.97 16.44 -23.91
CA PHE A 229 -40.74 15.75 -23.50
C PHE A 229 -40.01 15.10 -24.70
N ARG A 230 -38.67 15.04 -24.66
CA ARG A 230 -37.81 14.53 -25.75
C ARG A 230 -38.16 15.07 -27.15
N ARG A 231 -38.16 16.41 -27.33
CA ARG A 231 -38.44 17.07 -28.62
C ARG A 231 -39.84 16.73 -29.19
N GLY A 232 -40.84 16.64 -28.31
CA GLY A 232 -42.21 16.33 -28.73
C GLY A 232 -42.41 14.91 -29.25
N GLN A 233 -41.65 13.93 -28.73
CA GLN A 233 -41.80 12.53 -29.13
C GLN A 233 -43.23 12.03 -28.91
N ALA A 234 -43.83 12.34 -27.76
CA ALA A 234 -45.21 11.95 -27.47
C ALA A 234 -46.18 12.71 -28.38
N ARG A 235 -46.01 14.02 -28.59
CA ARG A 235 -46.81 14.81 -29.55
C ARG A 235 -46.84 14.18 -30.95
N LYS A 236 -45.68 13.86 -31.51
CA LYS A 236 -45.55 13.20 -32.82
C LYS A 236 -46.20 11.82 -32.86
N ALA A 237 -46.08 11.06 -31.76
CA ALA A 237 -46.70 9.75 -31.65
C ALA A 237 -48.24 9.84 -31.58
N ILE A 238 -48.78 10.85 -30.88
CA ILE A 238 -50.23 11.11 -30.81
C ILE A 238 -50.76 11.49 -32.19
N GLU A 239 -50.10 12.42 -32.87
CA GLU A 239 -50.48 12.87 -34.22
C GLU A 239 -50.44 11.72 -35.25
N LYS A 240 -49.49 10.79 -35.10
CA LYS A 240 -49.34 9.62 -35.98
C LYS A 240 -50.35 8.52 -35.70
N ASN A 241 -50.52 8.15 -34.43
CA ASN A 241 -51.29 6.96 -34.03
C ASN A 241 -52.77 7.26 -33.76
N PHE A 242 -53.11 8.49 -33.38
CA PHE A 242 -54.48 8.92 -33.02
C PHE A 242 -54.84 10.27 -33.66
N PRO A 243 -55.03 10.32 -34.99
CA PRO A 243 -55.36 11.56 -35.71
C PRO A 243 -56.72 12.11 -35.24
N GLY A 244 -56.79 13.43 -35.00
CA GLY A 244 -58.01 14.14 -34.56
C GLY A 244 -58.13 14.37 -33.05
N THR A 245 -57.20 13.89 -32.24
CA THR A 245 -57.19 14.13 -30.78
C THR A 245 -56.76 15.58 -30.48
N HIS A 246 -57.58 16.35 -29.75
CA HIS A 246 -57.25 17.74 -29.40
C HIS A 246 -56.16 17.78 -28.32
N ILE A 247 -54.95 18.23 -28.69
CA ILE A 247 -53.84 18.43 -27.75
C ILE A 247 -53.89 19.89 -27.27
N PRO A 248 -54.26 20.18 -26.02
CA PRO A 248 -54.25 21.55 -25.50
C PRO A 248 -52.83 22.15 -25.57
N SER A 249 -52.73 23.42 -25.95
CA SER A 249 -51.48 24.17 -25.91
C SER A 249 -51.05 24.34 -24.46
N TYR A 250 -49.98 23.65 -24.06
CA TYR A 250 -49.44 23.76 -22.73
C TYR A 250 -48.56 25.03 -22.65
N GLU A 251 -49.10 26.13 -22.13
CA GLU A 251 -48.29 27.30 -21.77
C GLU A 251 -47.68 27.11 -20.37
N MET A 252 -46.37 26.94 -20.36
CA MET A 252 -45.57 26.45 -19.24
C MET A 252 -45.08 27.64 -18.39
N GLY A 253 -45.92 28.11 -17.47
CA GLY A 253 -45.60 29.26 -16.61
C GLY A 253 -44.47 29.03 -15.57
N ASN A 254 -44.17 27.78 -15.22
CA ASN A 254 -43.20 27.45 -14.15
C ASN A 254 -42.10 26.50 -14.67
N VAL A 255 -40.86 27.00 -14.75
CA VAL A 255 -39.67 26.21 -15.07
C VAL A 255 -39.35 25.29 -13.87
N THR A 256 -39.34 23.96 -14.07
CA THR A 256 -38.99 22.99 -13.03
C THR A 256 -37.53 22.54 -13.14
N VAL A 257 -36.92 22.10 -12.03
CA VAL A 257 -35.52 21.61 -11.98
C VAL A 257 -35.27 20.44 -12.95
N GLU A 258 -36.28 19.61 -13.20
CA GLU A 258 -36.22 18.47 -14.11
C GLU A 258 -36.13 18.92 -15.59
N MET A 259 -36.71 20.07 -15.95
CA MET A 259 -36.52 20.68 -17.28
C MET A 259 -35.11 21.22 -17.47
N LEU A 260 -34.53 21.84 -16.44
CA LEU A 260 -33.15 22.29 -16.45
C LEU A 260 -32.19 21.09 -16.63
N ARG A 261 -32.43 19.96 -15.95
CA ARG A 261 -31.67 18.71 -16.12
C ARG A 261 -31.80 18.14 -17.54
N ASN A 262 -33.02 18.12 -18.08
CA ASN A 262 -33.28 17.62 -19.44
C ASN A 262 -32.63 18.50 -20.53
N LYS A 263 -32.65 19.82 -20.36
CA LYS A 263 -31.97 20.76 -21.26
C LYS A 263 -30.44 20.64 -21.16
N LEU A 264 -29.89 20.43 -19.97
CA LEU A 264 -28.48 20.11 -19.76
C LEU A 264 -28.08 18.80 -20.44
N ASN A 265 -28.94 17.79 -20.49
CA ASN A 265 -28.68 16.55 -21.23
C ASN A 265 -28.76 16.72 -22.76
N ALA A 266 -29.40 17.78 -23.26
CA ALA A 266 -29.66 17.99 -24.69
C ALA A 266 -28.58 18.80 -25.45
N ASP A 267 -27.36 18.91 -24.92
CA ASP A 267 -26.18 19.58 -25.52
C ASP A 267 -26.40 21.02 -26.06
N THR A 268 -27.37 21.76 -25.51
CA THR A 268 -27.64 23.16 -25.86
C THR A 268 -27.46 24.09 -24.65
N ASP A 269 -26.26 24.68 -24.53
CA ASP A 269 -25.90 25.61 -23.45
C ASP A 269 -26.77 26.88 -23.43
N THR A 270 -27.17 27.38 -24.60
CA THR A 270 -27.91 28.63 -24.75
C THR A 270 -29.34 28.53 -24.20
N GLY A 271 -30.03 27.44 -24.54
CA GLY A 271 -31.39 27.19 -24.07
C GLY A 271 -31.49 26.85 -22.58
N PHE A 272 -30.40 26.38 -21.96
CA PHE A 272 -30.32 26.23 -20.51
C PHE A 272 -30.12 27.57 -19.80
N LEU A 273 -29.22 28.42 -20.32
CA LEU A 273 -28.91 29.72 -19.70
C LEU A 273 -30.12 30.66 -19.71
N GLU A 274 -30.90 30.70 -20.79
CA GLU A 274 -32.13 31.49 -20.89
C GLU A 274 -33.18 31.05 -19.84
N ASP A 275 -33.43 29.75 -19.75
CA ASP A 275 -34.38 29.16 -18.79
C ASP A 275 -33.91 29.32 -17.34
N TYR A 276 -32.60 29.17 -17.10
CA TYR A 276 -32.01 29.34 -15.78
C TYR A 276 -32.10 30.79 -15.31
N ASN A 277 -31.84 31.75 -16.21
CA ASN A 277 -32.00 33.17 -15.92
C ASN A 277 -33.48 33.53 -15.69
N ALA A 278 -34.40 32.96 -16.46
CA ALA A 278 -35.84 33.13 -16.24
C ALA A 278 -36.30 32.54 -14.89
N TYR A 279 -35.73 31.39 -14.48
CA TYR A 279 -35.96 30.78 -13.17
C TYR A 279 -35.43 31.67 -12.04
N CYS A 280 -34.20 32.19 -12.17
CA CYS A 280 -33.60 33.07 -11.17
C CYS A 280 -34.35 34.40 -11.04
N PHE A 281 -34.75 35.01 -12.16
CA PHE A 281 -35.51 36.26 -12.18
C PHE A 281 -36.88 36.13 -11.50
N LYS A 282 -37.58 35.01 -11.72
CA LYS A 282 -38.89 34.75 -11.09
C LYS A 282 -38.82 34.51 -9.57
N ASN A 283 -37.70 34.00 -9.07
CA ASN A 283 -37.52 33.68 -7.65
C ASN A 283 -36.79 34.77 -6.84
N GLN A 284 -36.49 35.94 -7.42
CA GLN A 284 -35.85 37.06 -6.73
C GLN A 284 -36.73 37.76 -5.66
N GLY A 285 -38.03 37.45 -5.60
CA GLY A 285 -38.99 38.09 -4.70
C GLY A 285 -39.36 37.35 -3.41
N ALA A 286 -38.85 36.13 -3.19
CA ALA A 286 -39.15 35.34 -1.98
C ALA A 286 -37.85 35.06 -1.23
N GLU A 287 -37.66 35.69 -0.08
CA GLU A 287 -36.58 35.36 0.85
C GLU A 287 -36.60 33.84 1.10
N ASN A 288 -35.51 33.15 0.68
CA ASN A 288 -35.26 31.72 0.81
C ASN A 288 -36.13 30.71 0.02
N LYS A 289 -36.13 30.80 -1.33
CA LYS A 289 -36.26 29.60 -2.20
C LYS A 289 -35.41 29.72 -3.47
N GLY A 290 -34.09 29.87 -3.30
CA GLY A 290 -33.15 29.47 -4.35
C GLY A 290 -33.19 27.95 -4.58
N LEU A 291 -32.64 27.47 -5.70
CA LEU A 291 -32.39 26.02 -5.93
C LEU A 291 -31.84 25.37 -4.66
N SER A 292 -32.44 24.24 -4.25
CA SER A 292 -31.93 23.45 -3.13
C SER A 292 -30.49 23.06 -3.39
N GLU A 293 -29.67 22.99 -2.34
CA GLU A 293 -28.26 22.63 -2.47
C GLU A 293 -28.07 21.25 -3.13
N ASN A 294 -28.98 20.31 -2.88
CA ASN A 294 -29.01 18.99 -3.52
C ASN A 294 -29.32 19.08 -5.02
N ASP A 295 -30.30 19.91 -5.39
CA ASP A 295 -30.65 20.12 -6.81
C ASP A 295 -29.50 20.78 -7.57
N CYS A 296 -28.81 21.74 -6.93
CA CYS A 296 -27.64 22.39 -7.50
C CYS A 296 -26.47 21.40 -7.66
N LYS A 297 -26.25 20.51 -6.69
CA LYS A 297 -25.25 19.45 -6.75
C LYS A 297 -25.55 18.45 -7.88
N ASP A 298 -26.82 18.09 -8.05
CA ASP A 298 -27.26 17.18 -9.11
C ASP A 298 -27.05 17.81 -10.49
N LEU A 299 -27.47 19.07 -10.68
CA LEU A 299 -27.25 19.82 -11.93
C LEU A 299 -25.75 19.99 -12.23
N LEU A 300 -24.94 20.35 -11.23
CA LEU A 300 -23.49 20.47 -11.39
C LEU A 300 -22.85 19.14 -11.77
N SER A 301 -23.30 18.03 -11.18
CA SER A 301 -22.79 16.71 -11.52
C SER A 301 -23.04 16.33 -12.99
N VAL A 302 -24.16 16.78 -13.56
CA VAL A 302 -24.49 16.59 -14.98
C VAL A 302 -23.65 17.53 -15.85
N THR A 303 -23.45 18.78 -15.45
CA THR A 303 -22.63 19.75 -16.22
C THR A 303 -21.18 19.29 -16.36
N VAL A 304 -20.60 18.68 -15.32
CA VAL A 304 -19.21 18.21 -15.30
C VAL A 304 -18.95 17.07 -16.29
N THR A 305 -20.00 16.37 -16.75
CA THR A 305 -19.86 15.24 -17.69
C THR A 305 -19.47 15.64 -19.12
N SER A 306 -19.68 16.89 -19.52
CA SER A 306 -19.39 17.36 -20.88
C SER A 306 -18.47 18.60 -20.87
N PRO A 307 -17.39 18.62 -21.68
CA PRO A 307 -16.49 19.76 -21.78
C PRO A 307 -17.18 21.02 -22.34
N ALA A 308 -18.27 20.87 -23.11
CA ALA A 308 -18.98 21.99 -23.71
C ALA A 308 -19.72 22.86 -22.67
N LYS A 309 -19.99 22.36 -21.46
CA LYS A 309 -20.96 22.94 -20.50
C LYS A 309 -20.33 23.85 -19.44
N LEU A 310 -19.14 24.41 -19.72
CA LEU A 310 -18.40 25.27 -18.79
C LEU A 310 -19.18 26.52 -18.38
N ARG A 311 -19.90 27.15 -19.33
CA ARG A 311 -20.67 28.38 -19.07
C ARG A 311 -21.87 28.13 -18.15
N ALA A 312 -22.52 26.98 -18.29
CA ALA A 312 -23.62 26.56 -17.42
C ALA A 312 -23.12 26.29 -15.99
N ALA A 313 -21.97 25.62 -15.84
CA ALA A 313 -21.35 25.39 -14.53
C ALA A 313 -20.91 26.70 -13.85
N GLN A 314 -20.32 27.63 -14.61
CA GLN A 314 -19.94 28.96 -14.12
C GLN A 314 -21.11 29.72 -13.50
N ARG A 315 -22.27 29.71 -14.16
CA ARG A 315 -23.48 30.38 -13.65
C ARG A 315 -24.13 29.70 -12.46
N LEU A 316 -23.99 28.38 -12.33
CA LEU A 316 -24.52 27.63 -11.18
C LEU A 316 -23.72 27.87 -9.89
N VAL A 317 -22.42 28.16 -10.01
CA VAL A 317 -21.49 28.40 -8.88
C VAL A 317 -21.32 29.89 -8.55
N ASP A 318 -21.78 30.79 -9.41
CA ASP A 318 -21.64 32.25 -9.29
C ASP A 318 -22.11 32.74 -7.90
N GLY A 319 -21.16 33.10 -7.03
CA GLY A 319 -21.40 33.61 -5.67
C GLY A 319 -21.76 32.58 -4.57
N LYS A 320 -21.72 31.27 -4.84
CA LYS A 320 -22.07 30.21 -3.87
C LYS A 320 -20.93 29.22 -3.65
N PHE A 321 -19.97 29.56 -2.80
CA PHE A 321 -18.93 28.63 -2.36
C PHE A 321 -19.40 27.83 -1.13
N THR A 322 -19.70 26.55 -1.31
CA THR A 322 -19.96 25.62 -0.21
C THR A 322 -19.17 24.32 -0.44
N ARG A 323 -18.41 23.87 0.56
CA ARG A 323 -17.58 22.66 0.47
C ARG A 323 -18.36 21.39 0.04
N SER A 324 -19.59 21.25 0.53
CA SER A 324 -20.54 20.17 0.16
C SER A 324 -20.96 20.16 -1.31
N LEU A 325 -21.00 21.32 -1.95
CA LEU A 325 -21.39 21.50 -3.35
C LEU A 325 -20.28 21.04 -4.32
N LEU A 326 -19.02 21.36 -3.98
CA LEU A 326 -17.83 21.04 -4.78
C LEU A 326 -17.28 19.63 -4.51
N SER A 327 -17.66 19.02 -3.38
CA SER A 327 -17.25 17.67 -2.99
C SER A 327 -17.58 16.63 -4.07
N GLY A 328 -16.57 15.86 -4.48
CA GLY A 328 -16.66 14.82 -5.51
C GLY A 328 -16.74 15.32 -6.97
N LEU A 329 -16.82 16.64 -7.23
CA LEU A 329 -16.81 17.18 -8.60
C LEU A 329 -15.43 17.02 -9.25
N LEU A 330 -14.34 17.25 -8.49
CA LEU A 330 -12.96 17.06 -8.97
C LEU A 330 -12.72 15.62 -9.44
N ALA A 331 -13.20 14.63 -8.69
CA ALA A 331 -13.11 13.22 -9.06
C ALA A 331 -13.93 12.90 -10.33
N LYS A 332 -15.11 13.51 -10.50
CA LYS A 332 -15.91 13.38 -11.74
C LYS A 332 -15.22 14.01 -12.94
N CYS A 333 -14.60 15.20 -12.79
CA CYS A 333 -13.79 15.82 -13.83
C CYS A 333 -12.62 14.91 -14.25
N CYS A 334 -11.91 14.34 -13.27
CA CYS A 334 -10.80 13.43 -13.50
C CYS A 334 -11.25 12.15 -14.21
N ASN A 335 -12.39 11.57 -13.84
CA ASN A 335 -12.93 10.36 -14.47
C ASN A 335 -13.47 10.56 -15.89
N ARG A 336 -13.74 11.80 -16.31
CA ARG A 336 -14.25 12.12 -17.66
C ARG A 336 -13.24 12.80 -18.55
N GLY A 337 -12.09 13.23 -18.02
CA GLY A 337 -11.04 13.91 -18.77
C GLY A 337 -11.38 15.37 -19.11
N ASN A 338 -12.21 16.04 -18.30
CA ASN A 338 -12.64 17.41 -18.58
C ASN A 338 -11.59 18.43 -18.07
N VAL A 339 -10.63 18.80 -18.93
CA VAL A 339 -9.48 19.64 -18.57
C VAL A 339 -9.90 21.07 -18.20
N GLN A 340 -10.72 21.71 -19.03
CA GLN A 340 -11.10 23.12 -18.85
C GLN A 340 -11.93 23.33 -17.58
N MET A 341 -12.84 22.40 -17.28
CA MET A 341 -13.63 22.44 -16.06
C MET A 341 -12.76 22.29 -14.81
N LEU A 342 -11.73 21.43 -14.87
CA LEU A 342 -10.82 21.25 -13.75
C LEU A 342 -9.96 22.48 -13.50
N GLU A 343 -9.38 23.08 -14.55
CA GLU A 343 -8.61 24.32 -14.44
C GLU A 343 -9.45 25.42 -13.78
N TRP A 344 -10.70 25.58 -14.22
CA TRP A 344 -11.63 26.54 -13.62
C TRP A 344 -11.97 26.21 -12.16
N LEU A 345 -12.28 24.95 -11.82
CA LEU A 345 -12.56 24.56 -10.43
C LEU A 345 -11.37 24.83 -9.50
N LEU A 346 -10.14 24.58 -9.94
CA LEU A 346 -8.93 24.84 -9.15
C LEU A 346 -8.71 26.34 -8.90
N THR A 347 -9.16 27.22 -9.80
CA THR A 347 -9.11 28.69 -9.60
C THR A 347 -10.14 29.22 -8.61
N ILE A 348 -11.26 28.50 -8.39
CA ILE A 348 -12.30 28.90 -7.45
C ILE A 348 -12.00 28.43 -6.04
N ILE A 349 -11.38 27.27 -5.90
CA ILE A 349 -11.05 26.70 -4.59
C ILE A 349 -10.03 27.62 -3.91
N PRO A 350 -10.32 28.15 -2.71
CA PRO A 350 -9.37 28.96 -1.95
C PRO A 350 -8.10 28.18 -1.60
N ASP A 351 -7.00 28.89 -1.39
CA ASP A 351 -5.72 28.25 -1.04
C ASP A 351 -5.81 27.42 0.25
N HIS A 352 -6.61 27.86 1.22
CA HIS A 352 -6.79 27.18 2.52
C HIS A 352 -7.61 25.87 2.48
N GLU A 353 -8.33 25.57 1.40
CA GLU A 353 -9.20 24.39 1.26
C GLU A 353 -8.47 23.18 0.66
N VAL A 354 -7.33 22.82 1.25
CA VAL A 354 -6.49 21.67 0.84
C VAL A 354 -7.22 20.33 1.04
N VAL A 355 -8.13 20.25 2.02
CA VAL A 355 -8.91 19.03 2.30
C VAL A 355 -9.79 18.67 1.10
N LEU A 356 -10.45 19.66 0.49
CA LEU A 356 -11.39 19.46 -0.60
C LEU A 356 -10.70 18.92 -1.86
N VAL A 357 -9.52 19.45 -2.19
CA VAL A 357 -8.70 18.98 -3.33
C VAL A 357 -8.30 17.52 -3.12
N ASN A 358 -7.96 17.17 -1.89
CA ASN A 358 -7.54 15.84 -1.50
C ASN A 358 -8.68 15.06 -0.82
N GLU A 359 -9.96 15.23 -1.18
CA GLU A 359 -11.02 14.37 -0.63
C GLU A 359 -10.88 12.96 -1.20
N ASP A 360 -10.76 12.87 -2.52
CA ASP A 360 -10.58 11.64 -3.29
C ASP A 360 -9.12 11.44 -3.72
N PRO A 361 -8.66 10.20 -3.96
CA PRO A 361 -7.33 9.92 -4.52
C PRO A 361 -7.30 10.23 -6.03
N LEU A 362 -7.36 11.52 -6.39
CA LEU A 362 -7.51 12.01 -7.77
C LEU A 362 -6.45 11.45 -8.72
N LEU A 363 -5.17 11.46 -8.30
CA LEU A 363 -4.06 10.94 -9.10
C LEU A 363 -4.20 9.44 -9.38
N SER A 364 -4.61 8.65 -8.38
CA SER A 364 -4.85 7.21 -8.55
C SER A 364 -6.01 6.92 -9.50
N LEU A 365 -7.04 7.77 -9.52
CA LEU A 365 -8.16 7.67 -10.48
C LEU A 365 -7.70 7.99 -11.91
N LEU A 366 -6.88 9.02 -12.08
CA LEU A 366 -6.36 9.42 -13.39
C LEU A 366 -5.46 8.35 -14.00
N VAL A 367 -4.52 7.82 -13.23
CA VAL A 367 -3.58 6.78 -13.72
C VAL A 367 -4.32 5.52 -14.16
N LYS A 368 -5.45 5.17 -13.53
CA LYS A 368 -6.32 4.05 -13.95
C LYS A 368 -6.97 4.28 -15.32
N GLN A 369 -7.13 5.54 -15.75
CA GLN A 369 -7.78 5.91 -17.01
C GLN A 369 -6.80 6.28 -18.13
N ILE A 370 -5.51 6.46 -17.83
CA ILE A 370 -4.50 6.71 -18.85
C ILE A 370 -4.28 5.43 -19.66
N ASP A 371 -4.62 5.50 -20.95
CA ASP A 371 -4.35 4.45 -21.92
C ASP A 371 -2.86 4.46 -22.30
N VAL A 372 -2.23 3.29 -22.25
CA VAL A 372 -0.79 3.10 -22.56
C VAL A 372 -0.50 3.42 -24.03
N TYR A 373 -1.47 3.26 -24.92
CA TYR A 373 -1.28 3.35 -26.38
C TYR A 373 -1.68 4.69 -27.00
N LYS A 374 -2.21 5.64 -26.22
CA LYS A 374 -2.58 6.97 -26.72
C LYS A 374 -1.43 7.97 -26.57
N ASP A 375 -1.24 8.82 -27.59
CA ASP A 375 -0.22 9.88 -27.61
C ASP A 375 -0.21 10.72 -26.33
N LYS A 376 0.98 10.85 -25.71
CA LYS A 376 1.25 11.66 -24.50
C LYS A 376 0.64 13.07 -24.52
N ASN A 377 0.58 13.69 -25.71
CA ASN A 377 0.11 15.06 -25.90
C ASN A 377 -1.39 15.16 -26.22
N LYS A 378 -2.07 14.05 -26.56
CA LYS A 378 -3.50 14.01 -26.88
C LYS A 378 -4.36 13.46 -25.73
N CYS A 379 -3.75 12.84 -24.73
CA CYS A 379 -4.45 12.30 -23.57
C CYS A 379 -4.93 13.42 -22.61
N PRO A 380 -6.26 13.66 -22.48
CA PRO A 380 -6.76 14.68 -21.57
C PRO A 380 -6.44 14.36 -20.10
N PHE A 381 -6.44 13.08 -19.74
CA PHE A 381 -6.10 12.60 -18.39
C PHE A 381 -4.66 12.92 -17.99
N PHE A 382 -3.70 12.82 -18.91
CA PHE A 382 -2.31 13.15 -18.65
C PHE A 382 -2.10 14.67 -18.49
N LYS A 383 -2.82 15.48 -19.28
CA LYS A 383 -2.82 16.94 -19.13
C LYS A 383 -3.38 17.36 -17.76
N ILE A 384 -4.48 16.75 -17.33
CA ILE A 384 -5.05 16.92 -15.99
C ILE A 384 -4.05 16.54 -14.90
N MET A 385 -3.37 15.40 -15.04
CA MET A 385 -2.34 14.97 -14.09
C MET A 385 -1.21 15.99 -13.97
N LYS A 386 -0.75 16.57 -15.08
CA LYS A 386 0.27 17.64 -15.07
C LYS A 386 -0.20 18.91 -14.35
N ILE A 387 -1.48 19.28 -14.52
CA ILE A 387 -2.07 20.44 -13.85
C ILE A 387 -2.13 20.21 -12.33
N LEU A 388 -2.67 19.06 -11.90
CA LEU A 388 -2.76 18.72 -10.47
C LEU A 388 -1.39 18.62 -9.81
N LEU A 389 -0.40 18.01 -10.46
CA LEU A 389 0.98 17.91 -9.93
C LEU A 389 1.76 19.24 -9.95
N ASN A 390 1.23 20.27 -10.59
CA ASN A 390 1.76 21.64 -10.50
C ASN A 390 1.05 22.47 -9.43
N ASP A 391 -0.10 22.02 -8.94
CA ASP A 391 -0.80 22.67 -7.83
C ASP A 391 -0.15 22.23 -6.50
N PRO A 392 0.36 23.17 -5.68
CA PRO A 392 1.03 22.85 -4.41
C PRO A 392 0.09 22.22 -3.37
N ARG A 393 -1.23 22.32 -3.55
CA ARG A 393 -2.23 21.76 -2.64
C ARG A 393 -2.44 20.27 -2.84
N THR A 394 -1.96 19.68 -3.93
CA THR A 394 -2.22 18.27 -4.26
C THR A 394 -1.31 17.33 -3.46
N GLU A 395 -1.91 16.38 -2.74
CA GLU A 395 -1.19 15.30 -2.05
C GLU A 395 -0.85 14.17 -3.04
N ILE A 396 0.45 14.03 -3.36
CA ILE A 396 0.93 13.07 -4.37
C ILE A 396 0.75 11.62 -3.92
N ASP A 397 1.01 11.35 -2.64
CA ASP A 397 1.07 10.00 -2.07
C ASP A 397 -0.26 9.53 -1.45
N LYS A 398 -1.36 10.23 -1.75
CA LYS A 398 -2.68 9.85 -1.27
C LYS A 398 -3.12 8.50 -1.83
N GLU A 399 -3.46 7.64 -0.90
CA GLU A 399 -3.76 6.24 -1.07
C GLU A 399 -5.26 6.01 -1.26
N ASP A 400 -5.60 5.01 -2.07
CA ASP A 400 -6.99 4.63 -2.27
C ASP A 400 -7.53 3.73 -1.15
N SER A 401 -8.79 3.27 -1.27
CA SER A 401 -9.40 2.36 -0.29
C SER A 401 -8.63 1.05 -0.10
N LYS A 402 -7.74 0.69 -1.04
CA LYS A 402 -6.86 -0.48 -0.98
C LYS A 402 -5.44 -0.14 -0.51
N HIS A 403 -5.22 1.07 0.02
CA HIS A 403 -3.92 1.61 0.42
C HIS A 403 -2.90 1.69 -0.75
N ARG A 404 -3.38 1.84 -2.00
CA ARG A 404 -2.52 1.95 -3.18
C ARG A 404 -2.39 3.40 -3.63
N THR A 405 -1.17 3.83 -3.88
CA THR A 405 -0.85 5.18 -4.38
C THR A 405 -0.93 5.25 -5.91
N ALA A 406 -0.92 6.46 -6.46
CA ALA A 406 -0.88 6.67 -7.91
C ALA A 406 0.37 6.04 -8.55
N LEU A 407 1.50 6.08 -7.83
CA LEU A 407 2.76 5.46 -8.25
C LEU A 407 2.62 3.94 -8.42
N TYR A 408 1.93 3.27 -7.50
CA TYR A 408 1.67 1.83 -7.59
C TYR A 408 0.92 1.47 -8.88
N TYR A 409 -0.12 2.25 -9.23
CA TYR A 409 -0.88 2.03 -10.46
C TYR A 409 -0.07 2.31 -11.72
N ALA A 410 0.78 3.33 -11.70
CA ALA A 410 1.65 3.66 -12.83
C ALA A 410 2.62 2.51 -13.12
N VAL A 411 3.19 1.90 -12.08
CA VAL A 411 4.04 0.70 -12.21
C VAL A 411 3.23 -0.50 -12.70
N LYS A 412 2.08 -0.79 -12.07
CA LYS A 412 1.24 -1.95 -12.40
C LYS A 412 0.79 -1.94 -13.86
N TYR A 413 0.41 -0.78 -14.39
CA TYR A 413 -0.02 -0.62 -15.78
C TYR A 413 1.12 -0.27 -16.74
N LYS A 414 2.38 -0.20 -16.26
CA LYS A 414 3.58 0.14 -17.04
C LYS A 414 3.48 1.46 -17.80
N ILE A 415 2.86 2.47 -17.19
CA ILE A 415 2.67 3.80 -17.77
C ILE A 415 3.94 4.63 -17.49
N THR A 416 4.96 4.48 -18.34
CA THR A 416 6.30 5.08 -18.16
C THR A 416 6.29 6.60 -18.00
N HIS A 417 5.53 7.31 -18.83
CA HIS A 417 5.47 8.78 -18.80
C HIS A 417 4.78 9.34 -17.55
N ALA A 418 3.77 8.62 -17.02
CA ALA A 418 3.13 9.00 -15.76
C ALA A 418 4.06 8.69 -14.58
N LEU A 419 4.77 7.57 -14.66
CA LEU A 419 5.77 7.16 -13.67
C LEU A 419 6.91 8.18 -13.55
N GLU A 420 7.52 8.59 -14.67
CA GLU A 420 8.57 9.62 -14.70
C GLU A 420 8.08 10.95 -14.09
N LEU A 421 6.86 11.39 -14.40
CA LEU A 421 6.31 12.64 -13.89
C LEU A 421 6.03 12.60 -12.38
N LEU A 422 5.50 11.48 -11.88
CA LEU A 422 5.25 11.28 -10.44
C LEU A 422 6.56 11.23 -9.66
N LEU A 423 7.56 10.50 -10.17
CA LEU A 423 8.88 10.42 -9.55
C LEU A 423 9.58 11.78 -9.54
N ALA A 424 9.56 12.53 -10.64
CA ALA A 424 10.13 13.88 -10.73
C ALA A 424 9.51 14.87 -9.73
N LYS A 425 8.23 14.67 -9.36
CA LYS A 425 7.52 15.49 -8.37
C LYS A 425 7.68 15.01 -6.93
N GLY A 426 8.49 13.99 -6.70
CA GLY A 426 8.84 13.52 -5.35
C GLY A 426 7.93 12.44 -4.79
N ALA A 427 7.15 11.72 -5.62
CA ALA A 427 6.31 10.61 -5.16
C ALA A 427 7.12 9.58 -4.35
N TYR A 428 6.57 9.14 -3.21
CA TYR A 428 7.23 8.22 -2.30
C TYR A 428 7.22 6.78 -2.84
N ILE A 429 8.41 6.18 -2.87
CA ILE A 429 8.63 4.88 -3.51
C ILE A 429 8.32 3.71 -2.54
N GLY A 430 8.38 3.92 -1.23
CA GLY A 430 8.25 2.87 -0.21
C GLY A 430 6.82 2.55 0.24
N GLY A 431 5.79 3.05 -0.44
CA GLY A 431 4.39 2.82 -0.05
C GLY A 431 4.00 1.35 -0.18
N VAL A 432 3.51 0.72 0.88
CA VAL A 432 3.06 -0.69 0.87
C VAL A 432 1.56 -0.78 0.61
N ASP A 433 1.15 -1.79 -0.17
CA ASP A 433 -0.28 -2.09 -0.32
C ASP A 433 -0.82 -2.94 0.87
N LEU A 434 -2.12 -3.20 0.88
CA LEU A 434 -2.78 -4.06 1.89
C LEU A 434 -2.18 -5.48 2.02
N PHE A 435 -1.54 -5.99 0.97
CA PHE A 435 -0.91 -7.31 0.93
C PHE A 435 0.59 -7.25 1.30
N GLY A 436 1.13 -6.05 1.51
CA GLY A 436 2.54 -5.83 1.83
C GLY A 436 3.44 -5.72 0.61
N ASP A 437 2.90 -5.62 -0.60
CA ASP A 437 3.67 -5.51 -1.83
C ASP A 437 4.13 -4.06 -2.07
N LEU A 438 5.42 -3.89 -2.39
CA LEU A 438 6.02 -2.59 -2.71
C LEU A 438 6.03 -2.31 -4.23
N PRO A 439 5.75 -1.07 -4.68
CA PRO A 439 5.80 -0.63 -6.08
C PRO A 439 7.14 -0.90 -6.77
N ILE A 440 8.27 -0.88 -6.05
CA ILE A 440 9.60 -1.16 -6.61
C ILE A 440 9.69 -2.55 -7.23
N SER A 441 8.90 -3.54 -6.76
CA SER A 441 8.93 -4.91 -7.30
C SER A 441 8.79 -4.92 -8.82
N GLY A 442 7.76 -4.24 -9.33
CA GLY A 442 7.39 -4.21 -10.75
C GLY A 442 8.05 -3.10 -11.56
N MET A 443 8.84 -2.22 -10.94
CA MET A 443 9.49 -1.10 -11.64
C MET A 443 10.67 -1.58 -12.48
N ASP A 444 10.80 -1.01 -13.68
CA ASP A 444 11.92 -1.31 -14.57
C ASP A 444 13.24 -0.69 -14.05
N SER A 445 14.34 -1.45 -14.15
CA SER A 445 15.63 -1.03 -13.59
C SER A 445 16.21 0.18 -14.32
N SER A 446 16.04 0.26 -15.65
CA SER A 446 16.61 1.34 -16.45
C SER A 446 15.88 2.67 -16.25
N LEU A 447 14.55 2.62 -16.09
CA LEU A 447 13.74 3.81 -15.80
C LEU A 447 14.07 4.36 -14.40
N LEU A 448 14.23 3.47 -13.42
CA LEU A 448 14.62 3.88 -12.07
C LEU A 448 16.02 4.49 -12.03
N GLU A 449 16.99 3.93 -12.77
CA GLU A 449 18.34 4.50 -12.93
C GLU A 449 18.27 5.91 -13.48
N LYS A 450 17.58 6.11 -14.62
CA LYS A 450 17.38 7.42 -15.24
C LYS A 450 16.74 8.44 -14.30
N HIS A 451 15.77 8.03 -13.47
CA HIS A 451 15.17 8.92 -12.48
C HIS A 451 16.17 9.27 -11.36
N LEU A 452 16.91 8.28 -10.86
CA LEU A 452 17.91 8.49 -9.82
C LEU A 452 19.05 9.41 -10.33
N ASP A 453 19.45 9.29 -11.59
CA ASP A 453 20.43 10.19 -12.23
C ASP A 453 19.92 11.65 -12.19
N SER A 454 18.64 11.86 -12.50
CA SER A 454 18.00 13.20 -12.43
C SER A 454 17.92 13.79 -11.01
N CYS A 455 18.08 12.96 -9.97
CA CYS A 455 18.11 13.40 -8.58
C CYS A 455 19.50 13.94 -8.16
N VAL A 456 20.51 13.82 -9.02
CA VAL A 456 21.86 14.37 -8.82
C VAL A 456 21.99 15.64 -9.65
N THR A 457 22.14 16.78 -8.98
CA THR A 457 22.29 18.10 -9.61
C THR A 457 23.54 18.80 -9.11
N ASN A 458 23.93 19.90 -9.75
CA ASN A 458 25.02 20.76 -9.29
C ASN A 458 24.51 22.18 -9.04
N ASN A 459 25.38 23.07 -8.56
CA ASN A 459 25.07 24.48 -8.32
C ASN A 459 25.39 25.40 -9.52
N ASP A 460 25.38 24.86 -10.75
CA ASP A 460 25.69 25.56 -12.02
C ASP A 460 27.08 26.27 -12.06
N ARG A 461 27.97 25.97 -11.10
CA ARG A 461 29.35 26.46 -11.08
C ARG A 461 30.27 25.54 -11.91
N LYS A 462 31.48 26.02 -12.21
CA LYS A 462 32.44 25.19 -12.96
C LYS A 462 33.00 24.11 -12.04
N PRO A 463 33.23 22.88 -12.52
CA PRO A 463 33.78 21.78 -11.72
C PRO A 463 35.13 22.09 -11.04
N GLY A 464 35.90 23.04 -11.58
CA GLY A 464 37.18 23.47 -11.02
C GLY A 464 37.10 24.53 -9.92
N ASP A 465 35.91 25.06 -9.61
CA ASP A 465 35.75 26.09 -8.58
C ASP A 465 35.69 25.43 -7.19
N ASP A 466 36.31 26.03 -6.17
CA ASP A 466 36.29 25.50 -4.79
C ASP A 466 34.88 25.44 -4.18
N ASP A 467 33.98 26.27 -4.70
CA ASP A 467 32.57 26.35 -4.32
C ASP A 467 31.67 25.42 -5.16
N TYR A 468 32.23 24.58 -6.03
CA TYR A 468 31.44 23.61 -6.78
C TYR A 468 30.77 22.62 -5.81
N GLU A 469 29.46 22.45 -5.92
CA GLU A 469 28.65 21.60 -5.04
C GLU A 469 27.84 20.61 -5.84
N VAL A 470 27.94 19.34 -5.46
CA VAL A 470 27.08 18.25 -5.94
C VAL A 470 25.91 18.10 -4.97
N LYS A 471 24.70 18.32 -5.46
CA LYS A 471 23.45 18.20 -4.69
C LYS A 471 22.77 16.87 -5.00
N ILE A 472 22.43 16.13 -3.95
CA ILE A 472 21.74 14.83 -4.05
C ILE A 472 20.39 14.96 -3.37
N ASN A 473 19.30 14.75 -4.12
CA ASN A 473 17.93 14.85 -3.65
C ASN A 473 17.40 13.49 -3.16
N PHE A 474 16.78 13.46 -1.97
CA PHE A 474 16.19 12.26 -1.36
C PHE A 474 14.67 12.28 -1.29
N SER A 475 14.00 13.26 -1.92
CA SER A 475 12.55 13.49 -1.78
C SER A 475 11.70 12.22 -1.95
N ASN A 476 12.05 11.34 -2.91
CA ASN A 476 11.32 10.10 -3.19
C ASN A 476 11.44 9.01 -2.11
N PHE A 477 12.38 9.14 -1.16
CA PHE A 477 12.60 8.20 -0.05
C PHE A 477 12.04 8.73 1.29
N ILE A 478 11.43 9.92 1.30
CA ILE A 478 10.84 10.53 2.49
C ILE A 478 9.42 9.98 2.67
N PRO A 479 9.10 9.29 3.78
CA PRO A 479 7.75 8.78 4.01
C PRO A 479 6.73 9.91 4.28
N PRO A 480 5.49 9.79 3.79
CA PRO A 480 4.41 10.75 4.04
C PRO A 480 3.95 10.73 5.51
N VAL A 481 3.46 11.87 6.01
CA VAL A 481 3.02 12.02 7.41
C VAL A 481 1.60 11.46 7.58
N ARG A 482 1.46 10.16 7.86
CA ARG A 482 0.14 9.55 8.11
C ARG A 482 -0.20 9.45 9.60
N LYS A 483 -1.46 9.74 9.97
CA LYS A 483 -2.01 9.46 11.32
C LYS A 483 -1.90 7.95 11.59
N PHE A 484 -1.21 7.58 12.67
CA PHE A 484 -0.97 6.18 13.05
C PHE A 484 -2.30 5.42 13.19
N ARG A 485 -2.52 4.40 12.34
CA ARG A 485 -3.59 3.41 12.55
C ARG A 485 -3.01 2.19 13.25
N PRO A 486 -3.54 1.77 14.42
CA PRO A 486 -3.06 0.58 15.11
C PRO A 486 -3.21 -0.66 14.23
N GLY A 487 -2.10 -1.34 13.91
CA GLY A 487 -2.11 -2.61 13.16
C GLY A 487 -1.33 -2.62 11.83
N LEU A 488 -0.95 -1.46 11.28
CA LEU A 488 -0.13 -1.39 10.07
C LEU A 488 1.37 -1.38 10.43
N PRO A 489 2.25 -2.14 9.74
CA PRO A 489 3.69 -2.02 9.91
C PRO A 489 4.14 -0.57 9.64
N TYR A 490 4.94 -0.04 10.58
CA TYR A 490 5.57 1.26 10.50
C TYR A 490 6.26 1.47 9.14
N GLU A 491 6.04 2.59 8.46
CA GLU A 491 6.70 2.86 7.18
C GLU A 491 8.22 2.88 7.39
N ASP A 492 8.87 1.85 6.86
CA ASP A 492 10.29 1.64 7.05
C ASP A 492 11.07 2.33 5.93
N GLU A 493 11.88 3.34 6.29
CA GLU A 493 12.81 4.01 5.37
C GLU A 493 13.69 3.00 4.60
N MET A 494 14.00 1.85 5.21
CA MET A 494 14.79 0.78 4.61
C MET A 494 13.99 -0.20 3.75
N GLY A 495 12.66 -0.19 3.82
CA GLY A 495 11.77 -1.05 3.03
C GLY A 495 12.08 -1.05 1.53
N PRO A 496 12.07 0.12 0.85
CA PRO A 496 12.37 0.19 -0.59
C PRO A 496 13.79 -0.29 -0.92
N ILE A 497 14.79 0.08 -0.11
CA ILE A 497 16.20 -0.27 -0.35
C ILE A 497 16.43 -1.78 -0.13
N LEU A 498 15.78 -2.38 0.87
CA LEU A 498 15.85 -3.81 1.14
C LEU A 498 15.30 -4.61 -0.04
N GLN A 499 14.19 -4.17 -0.63
CA GLN A 499 13.63 -4.84 -1.80
C GLN A 499 14.56 -4.77 -3.00
N MET A 500 15.19 -3.62 -3.24
CA MET A 500 16.21 -3.46 -4.30
C MET A 500 17.40 -4.40 -4.08
N ALA A 501 17.81 -4.59 -2.82
CA ALA A 501 18.90 -5.50 -2.45
C ALA A 501 18.55 -6.99 -2.60
N GLN A 502 17.26 -7.36 -2.52
CA GLN A 502 16.81 -8.74 -2.71
C GLN A 502 16.68 -9.11 -4.19
N SER A 503 16.20 -8.20 -5.04
CA SER A 503 16.04 -8.44 -6.48
C SER A 503 17.38 -8.46 -7.22
N SER A 504 17.67 -9.48 -8.04
CA SER A 504 18.93 -9.62 -8.82
C SER A 504 19.24 -8.42 -9.71
N ASP A 505 18.23 -7.90 -10.39
CA ASP A 505 18.41 -6.94 -11.48
C ASP A 505 18.70 -5.53 -10.93
N LYS A 506 18.09 -5.19 -9.78
CA LYS A 506 18.20 -3.87 -9.15
C LYS A 506 19.37 -3.76 -8.17
N LYS A 507 20.08 -4.85 -7.83
CA LYS A 507 21.23 -4.77 -6.89
C LYS A 507 22.32 -3.83 -7.38
N ARG A 508 22.49 -3.71 -8.70
CA ARG A 508 23.47 -2.80 -9.32
C ARG A 508 23.16 -1.33 -9.00
N LEU A 509 21.87 -0.97 -8.88
CA LEU A 509 21.42 0.38 -8.53
C LEU A 509 21.81 0.77 -7.10
N LEU A 510 22.16 -0.17 -6.21
CA LEU A 510 22.65 0.17 -4.87
C LEU A 510 23.95 1.00 -4.90
N ARG A 511 24.74 0.90 -5.98
CA ARG A 511 25.93 1.75 -6.22
C ARG A 511 25.58 3.19 -6.55
N HIS A 512 24.34 3.45 -6.96
CA HIS A 512 23.91 4.79 -7.35
C HIS A 512 24.13 5.78 -6.18
N PRO A 513 24.67 6.99 -6.42
CA PRO A 513 25.06 7.92 -5.37
C PRO A 513 23.92 8.29 -4.41
N VAL A 514 22.67 8.39 -4.90
CA VAL A 514 21.49 8.63 -4.04
C VAL A 514 21.33 7.54 -2.96
N ILE A 515 21.32 6.26 -3.36
CA ILE A 515 21.10 5.14 -2.44
C ILE A 515 22.33 4.92 -1.56
N SER A 516 23.52 4.96 -2.16
CA SER A 516 24.78 4.83 -1.43
C SER A 516 24.97 5.93 -0.39
N SER A 517 24.51 7.16 -0.64
CA SER A 517 24.55 8.26 0.33
C SER A 517 23.63 8.01 1.53
N ILE A 518 22.39 7.57 1.29
CA ILE A 518 21.44 7.20 2.36
C ILE A 518 22.06 6.11 3.25
N LEU A 519 22.63 5.08 2.63
CA LEU A 519 23.29 3.98 3.34
C LEU A 519 24.51 4.46 4.12
N LEU A 520 25.36 5.31 3.52
CA LEU A 520 26.54 5.87 4.18
C LEU A 520 26.15 6.67 5.43
N LEU A 521 25.16 7.54 5.35
CA LEU A 521 24.75 8.37 6.49
C LEU A 521 24.21 7.54 7.66
N LYS A 522 23.40 6.53 7.37
CA LYS A 522 22.92 5.59 8.39
C LYS A 522 24.05 4.76 8.97
N TRP A 523 24.98 4.37 8.11
CA TRP A 523 26.16 3.59 8.48
C TRP A 523 27.11 4.36 9.38
N LEU A 524 27.36 5.65 9.12
CA LEU A 524 28.21 6.51 9.96
C LEU A 524 27.70 6.64 11.39
N LYS A 525 26.39 6.46 11.62
CA LYS A 525 25.83 6.40 12.98
C LYS A 525 26.06 5.05 13.64
N LEU A 526 25.99 3.95 12.89
CA LEU A 526 26.17 2.58 13.40
C LEU A 526 27.64 2.19 13.59
N VAL A 527 28.54 2.69 12.75
CA VAL A 527 29.95 2.28 12.70
C VAL A 527 30.66 2.48 14.03
N ASN A 528 30.34 3.55 14.77
CA ASN A 528 30.92 3.82 16.08
C ASN A 528 30.63 2.68 17.08
N PHE A 529 29.42 2.12 17.04
CA PHE A 529 29.07 0.97 17.89
C PHE A 529 29.90 -0.27 17.55
N PHE A 530 30.13 -0.53 16.26
CA PHE A 530 30.98 -1.65 15.82
C PHE A 530 32.43 -1.50 16.26
N TYR A 531 33.00 -0.30 16.18
CA TYR A 531 34.38 -0.04 16.63
C TYR A 531 34.52 -0.14 18.16
N ILE A 532 33.57 0.38 18.93
CA ILE A 532 33.57 0.20 20.40
C ILE A 532 33.50 -1.28 20.75
N ASN A 533 32.61 -2.04 20.11
CA ASN A 533 32.51 -3.49 20.29
C ASN A 533 33.83 -4.20 19.90
N LEU A 534 34.46 -3.82 18.80
CA LEU A 534 35.75 -4.38 18.39
C LEU A 534 36.81 -4.15 19.46
N VAL A 535 36.96 -2.92 19.97
CA VAL A 535 37.96 -2.59 21.00
C VAL A 535 37.74 -3.42 22.26
N ILE A 536 36.50 -3.53 22.74
CA ILE A 536 36.18 -4.35 23.93
C ILE A 536 36.52 -5.82 23.68
N CYS A 537 36.17 -6.37 22.52
CA CYS A 537 36.48 -7.76 22.17
C CYS A 537 37.99 -8.00 21.96
N THR A 538 38.74 -7.04 21.43
CA THR A 538 40.20 -7.12 21.32
C THR A 538 40.85 -7.14 22.71
N VAL A 539 40.38 -6.31 23.63
CA VAL A 539 40.85 -6.31 25.03
C VAL A 539 40.59 -7.68 25.66
N PHE A 540 39.39 -8.24 25.49
CA PHE A 540 39.07 -9.59 25.96
C PHE A 540 39.98 -10.66 25.33
N PHE A 541 40.11 -10.68 24.00
CA PHE A 541 40.92 -11.67 23.29
C PHE A 541 42.37 -11.66 23.81
N VAL A 542 43.00 -10.49 23.85
CA VAL A 542 44.39 -10.35 24.30
C VAL A 542 44.52 -10.73 25.78
N SER A 543 43.65 -10.22 26.67
CA SER A 543 43.73 -10.52 28.10
C SER A 543 43.49 -12.00 28.39
N PHE A 544 42.54 -12.62 27.69
CA PHE A 544 42.17 -14.01 27.84
C PHE A 544 43.26 -14.95 27.30
N THR A 545 43.84 -14.67 26.13
CA THR A 545 44.99 -15.42 25.62
C THR A 545 46.19 -15.32 26.56
N ILE A 546 46.49 -14.13 27.10
CA ILE A 546 47.58 -13.94 28.08
C ILE A 546 47.30 -14.76 29.35
N TYR A 547 46.06 -14.74 29.86
CA TYR A 547 45.66 -15.54 31.03
C TYR A 547 45.87 -17.04 30.78
N VAL A 548 45.35 -17.57 29.67
CA VAL A 548 45.42 -19.01 29.35
C VAL A 548 46.85 -19.48 29.12
N VAL A 549 47.68 -18.71 28.41
CA VAL A 549 49.04 -19.13 28.06
C VAL A 549 50.01 -19.02 29.24
N PHE A 550 49.98 -17.92 30.00
CA PHE A 550 51.02 -17.62 30.98
C PHE A 550 50.63 -17.92 32.43
N TYR A 551 49.34 -17.90 32.77
CA TYR A 551 48.89 -17.88 34.16
C TYR A 551 47.95 -19.03 34.55
N TYR A 552 47.39 -19.75 33.58
CA TYR A 552 46.49 -20.86 33.84
C TYR A 552 47.22 -22.05 34.46
N GLY A 553 46.78 -22.49 35.64
CA GLY A 553 47.44 -23.53 36.43
C GLY A 553 48.76 -23.12 37.11
N ARG A 554 49.11 -21.82 37.11
CA ARG A 554 50.34 -21.30 37.75
C ARG A 554 50.02 -20.47 39.01
N ASP A 555 50.95 -20.44 39.98
CA ASP A 555 50.80 -19.72 41.25
C ASP A 555 50.59 -18.20 41.10
N ASN A 556 50.02 -17.59 42.14
CA ASN A 556 49.52 -16.20 42.12
C ASN A 556 50.63 -15.14 41.98
N THR A 557 50.68 -14.52 40.80
CA THR A 557 51.41 -13.27 40.53
C THR A 557 50.44 -12.08 40.43
N PRO A 558 50.85 -10.84 40.73
CA PRO A 558 49.96 -9.67 40.61
C PRO A 558 49.43 -9.47 39.18
N PHE A 559 50.21 -9.85 38.17
CA PHE A 559 49.81 -9.81 36.76
C PHE A 559 48.74 -10.84 36.40
N LYS A 560 48.67 -12.00 37.10
CA LYS A 560 47.58 -12.97 36.94
C LYS A 560 46.23 -12.36 37.30
N LEU A 561 46.15 -11.65 38.42
CA LEU A 561 44.90 -11.01 38.87
C LEU A 561 44.41 -9.96 37.87
N LEU A 562 45.34 -9.18 37.29
CA LEU A 562 45.01 -8.20 36.25
C LEU A 562 44.45 -8.86 34.98
N ALA A 563 45.14 -9.86 34.43
CA ALA A 563 44.67 -10.58 33.24
C ALA A 563 43.33 -11.30 33.49
N TYR A 564 43.16 -11.89 34.68
CA TYR A 564 41.94 -12.57 35.09
C TYR A 564 40.75 -11.62 35.23
N THR A 565 40.93 -10.46 35.87
CA THR A 565 39.86 -9.46 36.05
C THR A 565 39.39 -8.87 34.72
N PHE A 566 40.31 -8.52 33.80
CA PHE A 566 39.94 -8.09 32.46
C PHE A 566 39.24 -9.20 31.65
N SER A 567 39.69 -10.45 31.79
CA SER A 567 39.07 -11.60 31.11
C SER A 567 37.66 -11.90 31.62
N ILE A 568 37.40 -11.80 32.92
CA ILE A 568 36.05 -11.91 33.48
C ILE A 568 35.17 -10.75 32.99
N GLY A 569 35.68 -9.51 33.01
CA GLY A 569 34.94 -8.35 32.51
C GLY A 569 34.52 -8.52 31.05
N GLY A 570 35.44 -8.98 30.20
CA GLY A 570 35.16 -9.29 28.80
C GLY A 570 34.20 -10.47 28.61
N TRP A 571 34.31 -11.52 29.44
CA TRP A 571 33.39 -12.65 29.42
C TRP A 571 31.96 -12.25 29.79
N MET A 572 31.80 -11.42 30.82
CA MET A 572 30.49 -10.84 31.20
C MET A 572 29.91 -9.98 30.09
N TYR A 573 30.74 -9.19 29.40
CA TYR A 573 30.32 -8.42 28.23
C TYR A 573 29.79 -9.32 27.10
N LEU A 574 30.51 -10.41 26.76
CA LEU A 574 30.07 -11.37 25.74
C LEU A 574 28.73 -12.02 26.10
N ILE A 575 28.53 -12.41 27.37
CA ILE A 575 27.24 -12.96 27.83
C ILE A 575 26.11 -11.95 27.64
N ILE A 576 26.30 -10.71 28.08
CA ILE A 576 25.28 -9.66 27.96
C ILE A 576 24.96 -9.38 26.49
N ARG A 577 25.99 -9.26 25.65
CA ARG A 577 25.85 -9.09 24.20
C ARG A 577 25.04 -10.22 23.58
N GLU A 578 25.37 -11.47 23.91
CA GLU A 578 24.70 -12.64 23.33
C GLU A 578 23.25 -12.78 23.80
N TRP A 579 22.99 -12.48 25.07
CA TRP A 579 21.65 -12.42 25.63
C TRP A 579 20.77 -11.39 24.91
N ILE A 580 21.29 -10.20 24.64
CA ILE A 580 20.59 -9.16 23.88
C ILE A 580 20.30 -9.67 22.46
N GLN A 581 21.29 -10.27 21.79
CA GLN A 581 21.13 -10.80 20.44
C GLN A 581 20.08 -11.92 20.35
N PHE A 582 20.04 -12.81 21.34
CA PHE A 582 19.07 -13.90 21.46
C PHE A 582 17.63 -13.38 21.67
N LEU A 583 17.45 -12.42 22.58
CA LEU A 583 16.14 -11.82 22.88
C LEU A 583 15.55 -11.08 21.67
N LEU A 584 16.38 -10.47 20.84
CA LEU A 584 15.94 -9.72 19.67
C LEU A 584 15.43 -10.62 18.53
N ASN A 585 15.97 -11.84 18.36
CA ASN A 585 15.64 -12.68 17.19
C ASN A 585 15.82 -14.20 17.42
N MET A 586 15.16 -14.78 18.43
CA MET A 586 15.29 -16.20 18.82
C MET A 586 15.23 -17.23 17.67
N ARG A 587 14.29 -17.10 16.72
CA ARG A 587 14.11 -18.09 15.64
C ARG A 587 15.24 -18.08 14.62
N VAL A 588 15.68 -16.89 14.21
CA VAL A 588 16.78 -16.74 13.24
C VAL A 588 18.12 -17.04 13.91
N TYR A 589 18.25 -16.68 15.19
CA TYR A 589 19.42 -16.91 16.01
C TYR A 589 19.83 -18.39 16.06
N VAL A 590 18.90 -19.28 16.42
CA VAL A 590 19.20 -20.72 16.63
C VAL A 590 19.63 -21.42 15.33
N ARG A 591 19.34 -20.83 14.16
CA ARG A 591 19.73 -21.37 12.85
C ARG A 591 21.10 -20.89 12.38
N SER A 592 21.67 -19.86 12.99
CA SER A 592 22.97 -19.28 12.61
C SER A 592 24.13 -20.10 13.20
N MET A 593 25.03 -20.58 12.35
CA MET A 593 26.23 -21.32 12.81
C MET A 593 27.21 -20.43 13.57
N GLU A 594 27.30 -19.14 13.21
CA GLU A 594 28.19 -18.17 13.86
C GLU A 594 27.79 -17.96 15.33
N ASN A 595 26.50 -17.74 15.57
CA ASN A 595 25.97 -17.58 16.92
C ASN A 595 26.18 -18.85 17.77
N GLY A 596 26.14 -20.04 17.15
CA GLY A 596 26.43 -21.29 17.83
C GLY A 596 27.88 -21.38 18.31
N MET A 597 28.84 -20.90 17.51
CA MET A 597 30.25 -20.86 17.90
C MET A 597 30.54 -19.78 18.94
N GLU A 598 29.85 -18.63 18.90
CA GLU A 598 29.89 -17.62 19.96
C GLU A 598 29.43 -18.21 21.32
N VAL A 599 28.31 -18.95 21.34
CA VAL A 599 27.86 -19.66 22.57
C VAL A 599 28.87 -20.70 23.03
N LEU A 600 29.46 -21.46 22.10
CA LEU A 600 30.50 -22.44 22.43
C LEU A 600 31.72 -21.76 23.07
N LEU A 601 32.15 -20.61 22.55
CA LEU A 601 33.24 -19.82 23.11
C LEU A 601 32.89 -19.33 24.53
N ILE A 602 31.69 -18.82 24.75
CA ILE A 602 31.24 -18.35 26.08
C ILE A 602 31.27 -19.49 27.10
N VAL A 603 30.76 -20.67 26.73
CA VAL A 603 30.76 -21.84 27.63
C VAL A 603 32.19 -22.32 27.88
N ALA A 604 33.01 -22.49 26.83
CA ALA A 604 34.36 -23.03 26.95
C ALA A 604 35.30 -22.08 27.72
N SER A 605 35.23 -20.77 27.47
CA SER A 605 35.98 -19.77 28.24
C SER A 605 35.51 -19.68 29.69
N GLY A 606 34.20 -19.81 29.95
CA GLY A 606 33.67 -19.87 31.31
C GLY A 606 34.18 -21.08 32.10
N VAL A 607 34.26 -22.25 31.46
CA VAL A 607 34.82 -23.47 32.06
C VAL A 607 36.29 -23.27 32.45
N VAL A 608 37.11 -22.68 31.58
CA VAL A 608 38.54 -22.40 31.85
C VAL A 608 38.75 -21.32 32.92
N LEU A 609 37.85 -20.34 33.05
CA LEU A 609 37.95 -19.28 34.06
C LEU A 609 37.50 -19.73 35.46
N MET A 610 36.68 -20.78 35.57
CA MET A 610 36.06 -21.21 36.82
C MET A 610 36.64 -22.50 37.40
N ARG A 611 37.27 -23.35 36.57
CA ARG A 611 37.73 -24.68 36.99
C ARG A 611 39.18 -24.91 36.57
N ASP A 612 39.98 -25.37 37.52
CA ASP A 612 41.30 -25.93 37.27
C ASP A 612 41.18 -27.43 36.91
N PHE A 613 41.85 -27.82 35.84
CA PHE A 613 41.85 -29.20 35.31
C PHE A 613 43.23 -29.84 35.46
N ASP A 614 43.28 -31.18 35.38
CA ASP A 614 44.52 -31.96 35.39
C ASP A 614 45.44 -31.55 34.22
N ASP A 615 46.75 -31.61 34.42
CA ASP A 615 47.77 -31.06 33.51
C ASP A 615 47.57 -31.40 32.02
N GLU A 616 47.24 -32.65 31.69
CA GLU A 616 47.02 -33.09 30.30
C GLU A 616 45.74 -32.46 29.70
N THR A 617 44.62 -32.59 30.41
CA THR A 617 43.34 -31.98 30.01
C THR A 617 43.42 -30.46 29.96
N ARG A 618 44.22 -29.85 30.85
CA ARG A 618 44.49 -28.42 30.91
C ARG A 618 45.16 -27.95 29.62
N ARG A 619 46.20 -28.64 29.15
CA ARG A 619 46.92 -28.31 27.91
C ARG A 619 46.01 -28.39 26.70
N VAL A 620 45.27 -29.50 26.56
CA VAL A 620 44.36 -29.69 25.42
C VAL A 620 43.25 -28.64 25.41
N MET A 621 42.59 -28.40 26.54
CA MET A 621 41.54 -27.39 26.65
C MET A 621 42.08 -25.97 26.38
N SER A 622 43.29 -25.65 26.84
CA SER A 622 43.91 -24.34 26.59
C SER A 622 44.10 -24.10 25.09
N VAL A 623 44.64 -25.07 24.37
CA VAL A 623 44.86 -24.97 22.92
C VAL A 623 43.52 -24.83 22.18
N LEU A 624 42.53 -25.65 22.53
CA LEU A 624 41.20 -25.60 21.91
C LEU A 624 40.51 -24.25 22.11
N VAL A 625 40.53 -23.71 23.33
CA VAL A 625 39.85 -22.44 23.62
C VAL A 625 40.61 -21.25 23.03
N ILE A 626 41.95 -21.28 22.94
CA ILE A 626 42.72 -20.27 22.22
C ILE A 626 42.38 -20.28 20.72
N LEU A 627 42.36 -21.46 20.09
CA LEU A 627 42.01 -21.59 18.67
C LEU A 627 40.57 -21.13 18.40
N LEU A 628 39.62 -21.52 19.25
CA LEU A 628 38.23 -21.08 19.15
C LEU A 628 38.10 -19.56 19.33
N SER A 629 38.82 -18.99 20.30
CA SER A 629 38.84 -17.54 20.54
C SER A 629 39.45 -16.76 19.36
N ALA A 630 40.53 -17.27 18.76
CA ALA A 630 41.16 -16.67 17.60
C ALA A 630 40.28 -16.74 16.34
N LEU A 631 39.57 -17.85 16.13
CA LEU A 631 38.62 -18.01 15.04
C LEU A 631 37.46 -17.01 15.17
N GLU A 632 36.84 -16.92 16.34
CA GLU A 632 35.77 -15.96 16.63
C GLU A 632 36.24 -14.50 16.49
N PHE A 633 37.44 -14.19 17.00
CA PHE A 633 38.01 -12.85 16.83
C PHE A 633 38.22 -12.51 15.36
N THR A 634 38.66 -13.47 14.55
CA THR A 634 38.82 -13.31 13.10
C THR A 634 37.47 -13.10 12.42
N LEU A 635 36.43 -13.85 12.80
CA LEU A 635 35.05 -13.67 12.31
C LEU A 635 34.49 -12.29 12.68
N LEU A 636 34.78 -11.81 13.89
CA LEU A 636 34.40 -10.47 14.35
C LEU A 636 35.08 -9.36 13.53
N ILE A 637 36.37 -9.50 13.24
CA ILE A 637 37.10 -8.59 12.34
C ILE A 637 36.44 -8.58 10.95
N GLY A 638 36.02 -9.75 10.46
CA GLY A 638 35.34 -9.86 9.18
C GLY A 638 33.94 -9.24 9.14
N ASN A 639 33.31 -9.04 10.30
CA ASN A 639 32.06 -8.30 10.44
C ASN A 639 32.30 -6.78 10.53
N LEU A 640 33.56 -6.33 10.48
CA LEU A 640 33.85 -4.91 10.50
C LEU A 640 33.32 -4.22 9.25
N PRO A 641 32.89 -2.97 9.44
CA PRO A 641 32.23 -2.20 8.40
C PRO A 641 33.13 -1.71 7.25
N VAL A 642 34.35 -2.23 7.16
CA VAL A 642 35.37 -1.87 6.17
C VAL A 642 35.23 -2.80 4.96
N LEU A 643 34.94 -2.22 3.79
CA LEU A 643 34.60 -2.96 2.57
C LEU A 643 35.71 -3.95 2.15
N SER A 644 36.99 -3.58 2.31
CA SER A 644 38.10 -4.48 2.00
C SER A 644 38.12 -5.70 2.92
N ILE A 645 38.00 -5.50 4.24
CA ILE A 645 38.08 -6.58 5.22
C ILE A 645 36.87 -7.52 5.12
N SER A 646 35.66 -6.96 4.98
CA SER A 646 34.44 -7.77 4.90
C SER A 646 34.43 -8.67 3.65
N THR A 647 34.97 -8.19 2.53
CA THR A 647 35.05 -8.98 1.29
C THR A 647 36.05 -10.13 1.39
N HIS A 648 37.21 -9.91 2.02
CA HIS A 648 38.17 -10.98 2.32
C HIS A 648 37.58 -12.03 3.26
N MET A 649 36.77 -11.63 4.25
CA MET A 649 36.07 -12.57 5.12
C MET A 649 35.01 -13.39 4.37
N VAL A 650 34.18 -12.74 3.56
CA VAL A 650 33.14 -13.44 2.77
C VAL A 650 33.76 -14.44 1.81
N MET A 651 34.90 -14.07 1.20
CA MET A 651 35.70 -14.96 0.37
C MET A 651 36.19 -16.16 1.18
N LEU A 652 36.80 -15.95 2.35
CA LEU A 652 37.26 -17.04 3.22
C LEU A 652 36.11 -17.99 3.61
N LYS A 653 34.98 -17.46 4.12
CA LYS A 653 33.80 -18.27 4.51
C LYS A 653 33.26 -19.10 3.33
N THR A 654 33.19 -18.49 2.15
CA THR A 654 32.64 -19.15 0.96
C THR A 654 33.59 -20.22 0.43
N VAL A 655 34.88 -19.92 0.34
CA VAL A 655 35.93 -20.86 -0.07
C VAL A 655 36.00 -22.03 0.91
N SER A 656 36.02 -21.79 2.23
CA SER A 656 36.02 -22.85 3.24
C SER A 656 34.78 -23.75 3.13
N LYS A 657 33.60 -23.17 2.90
CA LYS A 657 32.37 -23.94 2.72
C LYS A 657 32.37 -24.75 1.42
N ASN A 658 32.85 -24.18 0.32
CA ASN A 658 32.93 -24.89 -0.95
C ASN A 658 33.99 -25.99 -0.91
N PHE A 659 35.14 -25.70 -0.33
CA PHE A 659 36.19 -26.67 -0.05
C PHE A 659 35.64 -27.83 0.80
N LEU A 660 34.89 -27.56 1.87
CA LEU A 660 34.32 -28.61 2.71
C LEU A 660 33.28 -29.46 1.95
N LYS A 661 32.43 -28.85 1.11
CA LYS A 661 31.49 -29.59 0.25
C LYS A 661 32.22 -30.51 -0.74
N CYS A 662 33.27 -29.98 -1.36
CA CYS A 662 34.14 -30.67 -2.28
C CYS A 662 34.84 -31.85 -1.58
N LEU A 663 35.42 -31.60 -0.40
CA LEU A 663 36.07 -32.60 0.44
C LEU A 663 35.10 -33.72 0.86
N VAL A 664 33.87 -33.40 1.25
CA VAL A 664 32.85 -34.41 1.62
C VAL A 664 32.54 -35.33 0.43
N LEU A 665 32.40 -34.78 -0.78
CA LEU A 665 32.18 -35.58 -2.00
C LEU A 665 33.35 -36.53 -2.28
N TYR A 666 34.59 -36.05 -2.12
CA TYR A 666 35.80 -36.82 -2.41
C TYR A 666 36.31 -37.66 -1.22
N SER A 667 35.71 -37.51 -0.04
CA SER A 667 36.08 -38.26 1.16
C SER A 667 35.97 -39.77 0.97
N ILE A 668 35.06 -40.24 0.12
CA ILE A 668 34.91 -41.68 -0.21
C ILE A 668 36.20 -42.23 -0.81
N ILE A 669 36.86 -41.48 -1.70
CA ILE A 669 38.12 -41.87 -2.33
C ILE A 669 39.24 -41.89 -1.28
N LEU A 670 39.29 -40.88 -0.40
CA LEU A 670 40.27 -40.80 0.67
C LEU A 670 40.11 -41.94 1.69
N LEU A 671 38.88 -42.26 2.08
CA LEU A 671 38.56 -43.39 2.96
C LEU A 671 38.96 -44.72 2.32
N ALA A 672 38.66 -44.90 1.03
CA ALA A 672 39.03 -46.11 0.30
C ALA A 672 40.55 -46.30 0.25
N PHE A 673 41.32 -45.25 -0.06
CA PHE A 673 42.79 -45.34 -0.05
C PHE A 673 43.35 -45.50 1.38
N ALA A 674 42.76 -44.86 2.39
CA ALA A 674 43.19 -45.01 3.78
C ALA A 674 42.99 -46.45 4.29
N PHE A 675 41.84 -47.07 4.01
CA PHE A 675 41.61 -48.48 4.32
C PHE A 675 42.49 -49.42 3.49
N SER A 676 42.77 -49.05 2.22
CA SER A 676 43.68 -49.82 1.36
C SER A 676 45.10 -49.82 1.92
N PHE A 677 45.61 -48.66 2.34
CA PHE A 677 46.93 -48.53 2.98
C PHE A 677 46.97 -49.20 4.35
N HIS A 678 45.92 -49.07 5.16
CA HIS A 678 45.81 -49.82 6.40
C HIS A 678 45.92 -51.33 6.15
N THR A 679 45.18 -51.86 5.17
CA THR A 679 45.23 -53.30 4.85
C THR A 679 46.58 -53.74 4.29
N LEU A 680 47.20 -52.93 3.44
CA LEU A 680 48.45 -53.22 2.74
C LEU A 680 49.69 -53.13 3.65
N PHE A 681 49.69 -52.21 4.61
CA PHE A 681 50.79 -51.95 5.54
C PHE A 681 50.48 -52.42 6.97
N ARG A 682 49.39 -53.17 7.18
CA ARG A 682 49.16 -53.92 8.43
C ARG A 682 50.19 -55.04 8.50
N THR A 683 51.36 -54.74 9.06
CA THR A 683 52.36 -55.73 9.43
C THR A 683 51.70 -56.80 10.31
N ASN A 684 51.88 -58.06 9.95
CA ASN A 684 51.57 -59.22 10.78
C ASN A 684 52.41 -59.15 12.06
N SER A 685 51.99 -58.37 13.05
CA SER A 685 52.60 -58.33 14.39
C SER A 685 52.26 -59.58 15.21
N SER A 686 51.96 -60.70 14.55
CA SER A 686 51.53 -61.95 15.16
C SER A 686 52.31 -63.17 14.66
N GLU A 687 53.58 -63.02 14.27
CA GLU A 687 54.49 -64.15 14.13
C GLU A 687 55.89 -63.86 14.71
N THR A 688 55.99 -63.93 16.05
CA THR A 688 56.99 -64.77 16.76
C THR A 688 56.74 -64.68 18.27
N LYS A 689 55.81 -65.50 18.76
CA LYS A 689 55.92 -66.05 20.12
C LYS A 689 56.78 -67.30 20.02
N THR A 690 58.08 -67.19 20.21
CA THR A 690 58.92 -68.32 20.68
C THR A 690 60.14 -67.78 21.42
N ASP A 691 60.15 -68.13 22.71
CA ASP A 691 61.27 -68.34 23.62
C ASP A 691 62.03 -67.16 24.26
N LYS A 692 61.65 -66.98 25.53
CA LYS A 692 62.36 -66.57 26.76
C LYS A 692 63.86 -66.18 26.67
N VAL A 693 64.14 -65.04 27.31
CA VAL A 693 65.14 -64.70 28.37
C VAL A 693 65.87 -63.38 28.05
N PRO A 694 66.09 -62.50 29.06
CA PRO A 694 66.32 -61.07 28.88
C PRO A 694 67.80 -60.68 29.00
N ALA A 695 68.25 -59.64 28.30
CA ALA A 695 69.41 -58.85 28.72
C ALA A 695 69.47 -57.51 27.98
N THR A 696 69.28 -56.43 28.75
CA THR A 696 70.11 -55.21 28.75
C THR A 696 70.82 -54.84 27.45
N THR A 697 70.33 -53.80 26.76
CA THR A 697 71.20 -52.69 26.33
C THR A 697 70.36 -51.46 26.00
N ASN A 698 70.86 -50.31 26.42
CA ASN A 698 70.31 -49.00 26.14
C ASN A 698 70.22 -48.75 24.62
N GLY A 699 69.09 -48.20 24.18
CA GLY A 699 68.90 -47.66 22.84
C GLY A 699 67.71 -46.72 22.83
N ASN A 700 67.99 -45.42 22.84
CA ASN A 700 67.05 -44.39 22.38
C ASN A 700 66.78 -44.62 20.88
N GLY A 701 65.52 -44.47 20.46
CA GLY A 701 65.02 -44.73 19.10
C GLY A 701 64.13 -45.97 19.10
N ASP A 702 62.83 -45.96 18.79
CA ASP A 702 62.15 -45.20 17.74
C ASP A 702 60.66 -44.99 18.10
N ASP A 703 60.32 -43.88 18.77
CA ASP A 703 58.91 -43.39 18.76
C ASP A 703 58.54 -42.84 17.36
N ASP A 704 59.55 -42.52 16.54
CA ASP A 704 59.41 -42.05 15.16
C ASP A 704 58.85 -43.14 14.21
N ASP A 705 58.99 -44.43 14.55
CA ASP A 705 58.51 -45.53 13.70
C ASP A 705 57.02 -45.86 13.92
N GLN A 706 56.40 -45.40 15.02
CA GLN A 706 55.00 -45.72 15.35
C GLN A 706 53.99 -44.90 14.53
N PHE A 707 54.23 -43.60 14.34
CA PHE A 707 53.44 -42.76 13.43
C PHE A 707 53.66 -43.14 11.95
N ASN A 708 54.77 -43.83 11.67
CA ASN A 708 55.12 -44.26 10.33
C ASN A 708 54.38 -45.51 9.85
N GLN A 709 53.82 -46.30 10.76
CA GLN A 709 53.08 -47.52 10.46
C GLN A 709 51.57 -47.23 10.29
N PHE A 710 50.95 -47.74 9.23
CA PHE A 710 49.48 -47.66 9.03
C PHE A 710 48.73 -48.68 9.91
N GLY A 711 49.23 -48.94 11.11
CA GLY A 711 48.80 -50.04 11.97
C GLY A 711 47.40 -49.87 12.55
N GLU A 712 46.98 -48.63 12.83
CA GLU A 712 45.65 -48.31 13.34
C GLU A 712 44.83 -47.50 12.33
N VAL A 713 43.52 -47.75 12.29
CA VAL A 713 42.60 -47.06 11.38
C VAL A 713 42.60 -45.53 11.56
N PRO A 714 42.56 -44.95 12.79
CA PRO A 714 42.61 -43.50 12.97
C PRO A 714 43.92 -42.87 12.48
N LEU A 715 45.04 -43.55 12.72
CA LEU A 715 46.36 -43.11 12.27
C LEU A 715 46.51 -43.17 10.75
N ALA A 716 46.01 -44.24 10.11
CA ALA A 716 45.99 -44.37 8.66
C ALA A 716 45.09 -43.32 7.98
N LEU A 717 43.97 -42.95 8.61
CA LEU A 717 43.10 -41.86 8.16
C LEU A 717 43.79 -40.50 8.30
N MET A 718 44.42 -40.22 9.44
CA MET A 718 45.17 -38.98 9.66
C MET A 718 46.33 -38.85 8.67
N LYS A 719 47.09 -39.93 8.44
CA LYS A 719 48.21 -39.95 7.49
C LYS A 719 47.74 -39.76 6.05
N THR A 720 46.66 -40.44 5.64
CA THR A 720 46.05 -40.22 4.31
C THR A 720 45.55 -38.78 4.13
N ALA A 721 45.01 -38.16 5.18
CA ALA A 721 44.58 -36.76 5.16
C ALA A 721 45.76 -35.77 5.08
N VAL A 722 46.87 -36.05 5.76
CA VAL A 722 48.12 -35.28 5.60
C VAL A 722 48.66 -35.44 4.17
N MET A 723 48.67 -36.67 3.64
CA MET A 723 49.11 -36.95 2.26
C MET A 723 48.25 -36.28 1.17
N LEU A 724 46.97 -35.96 1.46
CA LEU A 724 46.13 -35.16 0.55
C LEU A 724 46.69 -33.74 0.35
N THR A 725 47.37 -33.18 1.36
CA THR A 725 47.94 -31.83 1.28
C THR A 725 49.19 -31.75 0.39
N GLY A 726 49.69 -32.90 -0.08
CA GLY A 726 50.90 -33.00 -0.91
C GLY A 726 52.19 -33.23 -0.11
N GLU A 727 52.10 -33.35 1.22
CA GLU A 727 53.23 -33.71 2.07
C GLU A 727 53.43 -35.23 2.09
N PHE A 728 54.56 -35.71 1.54
CA PHE A 728 54.94 -37.13 1.53
C PHE A 728 56.25 -37.35 2.30
N GLU A 729 56.19 -38.08 3.41
CA GLU A 729 57.38 -38.72 4.00
C GLU A 729 57.67 -40.04 3.28
N ALA A 730 58.03 -39.96 2.00
CA ALA A 730 58.31 -41.13 1.17
C ALA A 730 59.50 -41.97 1.70
N ALA A 731 60.42 -41.35 2.45
CA ALA A 731 61.57 -42.01 3.04
C ALA A 731 61.21 -43.04 4.13
N ASN A 732 60.03 -42.91 4.76
CA ASN A 732 59.63 -43.72 5.91
C ASN A 732 58.64 -44.84 5.56
N ILE A 733 58.21 -44.96 4.30
CA ILE A 733 57.25 -45.99 3.88
C ILE A 733 58.01 -47.28 3.53
N LYS A 734 58.00 -48.26 4.45
CA LYS A 734 58.58 -49.59 4.23
C LYS A 734 57.69 -50.40 3.26
N PHE A 735 57.91 -50.28 1.95
CA PHE A 735 57.22 -51.10 0.93
C PHE A 735 57.72 -52.55 0.96
N GLN A 736 57.10 -53.40 1.77
CA GLN A 736 57.43 -54.83 1.81
C GLN A 736 56.96 -55.56 0.54
N GLN A 737 57.94 -55.86 -0.31
CA GLN A 737 58.10 -57.02 -1.22
C GLN A 737 57.07 -57.30 -2.34
N SER A 738 55.99 -56.52 -2.51
CA SER A 738 55.04 -56.71 -3.63
C SER A 738 54.97 -55.51 -4.60
N SER A 739 55.15 -55.76 -5.90
CA SER A 739 55.05 -54.73 -6.96
C SER A 739 53.67 -54.04 -7.00
N LEU A 740 52.63 -54.70 -6.49
CA LEU A 740 51.28 -54.15 -6.38
C LEU A 740 51.19 -52.98 -5.39
N SER A 741 52.03 -52.96 -4.35
CA SER A 741 52.06 -51.86 -3.38
C SER A 741 52.51 -50.54 -4.02
N TYR A 742 53.54 -50.60 -4.87
CA TYR A 742 53.99 -49.46 -5.67
C TYR A 742 52.94 -48.99 -6.67
N PHE A 743 52.18 -49.92 -7.27
CA PHE A 743 51.11 -49.57 -8.20
C PHE A 743 49.93 -48.86 -7.52
N VAL A 744 49.46 -49.37 -6.37
CA VAL A 744 48.41 -48.73 -5.57
C VAL A 744 48.86 -47.35 -5.07
N PHE A 745 50.11 -47.21 -4.66
CA PHE A 745 50.70 -45.93 -4.27
C PHE A 745 50.81 -44.94 -5.45
N ALA A 746 51.19 -45.39 -6.64
CA ALA A 746 51.20 -44.55 -7.84
C ALA A 746 49.79 -44.07 -8.24
N LEU A 747 48.78 -44.93 -8.14
CA LEU A 747 47.37 -44.55 -8.35
C LEU A 747 46.92 -43.49 -7.33
N PHE A 748 47.33 -43.64 -6.07
CA PHE A 748 47.06 -42.64 -5.04
C PHE A 748 47.70 -41.30 -5.36
N LEU A 749 48.98 -41.25 -5.73
CA LEU A 749 49.67 -40.01 -6.10
C LEU A 749 48.98 -39.33 -7.30
N PHE A 750 48.58 -40.10 -8.31
CA PHE A 750 47.87 -39.56 -9.46
C PHE A 750 46.50 -38.98 -9.07
N PHE A 751 45.63 -39.77 -8.43
CA PHE A 751 44.26 -39.35 -8.18
C PHE A 751 44.14 -38.33 -7.04
N VAL A 752 44.86 -38.52 -5.94
CA VAL A 752 44.74 -37.68 -4.75
C VAL A 752 45.66 -36.47 -4.82
N SER A 753 46.93 -36.68 -5.13
CA SER A 753 47.94 -35.62 -5.03
C SER A 753 48.02 -34.75 -6.29
N ILE A 754 47.86 -35.33 -7.48
CA ILE A 754 47.91 -34.58 -8.74
C ILE A 754 46.53 -34.10 -9.16
N VAL A 755 45.52 -34.96 -9.17
CA VAL A 755 44.18 -34.59 -9.66
C VAL A 755 43.37 -33.88 -8.59
N LEU A 756 43.14 -34.51 -7.43
CA LEU A 756 42.22 -33.98 -6.42
C LEU A 756 42.74 -32.68 -5.77
N PHE A 757 44.00 -32.63 -5.35
CA PHE A 757 44.59 -31.43 -4.75
C PHE A 757 44.54 -30.21 -5.70
N ASN A 758 44.92 -30.40 -6.97
CA ASN A 758 44.89 -29.32 -7.97
C ASN A 758 43.45 -28.92 -8.35
N LEU A 759 42.51 -29.87 -8.41
CA LEU A 759 41.10 -29.58 -8.63
C LEU A 759 40.51 -28.75 -7.48
N MET A 760 40.81 -29.11 -6.23
CA MET A 760 40.33 -28.38 -5.05
C MET A 760 40.86 -26.95 -5.03
N ASN A 761 42.16 -26.76 -5.30
CA ASN A 761 42.77 -25.44 -5.40
C ASN A 761 42.22 -24.64 -6.59
N GLY A 762 42.00 -25.27 -7.74
CA GLY A 762 41.42 -24.64 -8.94
C GLY A 762 39.99 -24.15 -8.73
N LEU A 763 39.14 -24.96 -8.07
CA LEU A 763 37.77 -24.57 -7.70
C LEU A 763 37.78 -23.39 -6.71
N ALA A 764 38.63 -23.44 -5.69
CA ALA A 764 38.77 -22.36 -4.73
C ALA A 764 39.18 -21.04 -5.41
N VAL A 765 40.16 -21.07 -6.31
CA VAL A 765 40.61 -19.86 -7.04
C VAL A 765 39.49 -19.31 -7.93
N SER A 766 38.79 -20.16 -8.69
CA SER A 766 37.65 -19.73 -9.52
C SER A 766 36.58 -19.03 -8.67
N ASP A 767 36.21 -19.59 -7.52
CA ASP A 767 35.27 -18.96 -6.59
C ASP A 767 35.77 -17.62 -6.05
N THR A 768 37.06 -17.50 -5.70
CA THR A 768 37.59 -16.21 -5.22
C THR A 768 37.50 -15.11 -6.28
N THR A 769 37.73 -15.44 -7.56
CA THR A 769 37.69 -14.45 -8.64
C THR A 769 36.28 -13.94 -8.90
N THR A 770 35.28 -14.83 -8.91
CA THR A 770 33.87 -14.47 -9.09
C THR A 770 33.35 -13.65 -7.91
N ILE A 771 33.64 -14.08 -6.67
CA ILE A 771 33.27 -13.33 -5.46
C ILE A 771 33.96 -11.96 -5.43
N LYS A 772 35.23 -11.86 -5.85
CA LYS A 772 35.95 -10.59 -5.90
C LYS A 772 35.32 -9.63 -6.91
N ALA A 773 34.88 -10.12 -8.05
CA ALA A 773 34.18 -9.31 -9.05
C ALA A 773 32.85 -8.75 -8.52
N GLU A 774 32.13 -9.50 -7.68
CA GLU A 774 30.85 -9.09 -7.09
C GLU A 774 30.96 -8.44 -5.70
N SER A 775 32.18 -8.41 -5.14
CA SER A 775 32.47 -8.11 -3.73
C SER A 775 31.92 -6.77 -3.25
N GLU A 776 31.94 -5.75 -4.10
CA GLU A 776 31.44 -4.43 -3.77
C GLU A 776 29.90 -4.42 -3.63
N ILE A 777 29.18 -5.08 -4.54
CA ILE A 777 27.72 -5.19 -4.47
C ILE A 777 27.32 -6.05 -3.27
N ILE A 778 28.04 -7.15 -3.03
CA ILE A 778 27.84 -8.01 -1.86
C ILE A 778 28.06 -7.20 -0.57
N GLY A 779 29.11 -6.39 -0.51
CA GLY A 779 29.40 -5.53 0.63
C GLY A 779 28.30 -4.50 0.91
N ILE A 780 27.81 -3.80 -0.13
CA ILE A 780 26.69 -2.85 0.01
C ILE A 780 25.42 -3.58 0.45
N THR A 781 25.12 -4.73 -0.15
CA THR A 781 23.97 -5.56 0.18
C THR A 781 24.00 -6.03 1.64
N GLN A 782 25.16 -6.44 2.14
CA GLN A 782 25.34 -6.81 3.55
C GLN A 782 25.09 -5.62 4.48
N ARG A 783 25.57 -4.42 4.13
CA ARG A 783 25.29 -3.20 4.90
C ARG A 783 23.79 -2.93 4.98
N VAL A 784 23.05 -3.06 3.88
CA VAL A 784 21.58 -2.92 3.86
C VAL A 784 20.92 -3.90 4.83
N PHE A 785 21.29 -5.18 4.79
CA PHE A 785 20.73 -6.19 5.69
C PHE A 785 21.05 -5.92 7.16
N VAL A 786 22.28 -5.50 7.45
CA VAL A 786 22.71 -5.14 8.80
C VAL A 786 21.91 -3.94 9.31
N ILE A 787 21.84 -2.84 8.55
CA ILE A 787 21.08 -1.63 8.92
C ILE A 787 19.62 -1.99 9.19
N ASN A 788 18.98 -2.71 8.27
CA ASN A 788 17.58 -3.13 8.41
C ASN A 788 17.37 -4.05 9.63
N LYS A 789 18.29 -4.97 9.92
CA LYS A 789 18.22 -5.85 11.11
C LYS A 789 18.27 -5.02 12.40
N TYR A 790 19.17 -4.04 12.49
CA TYR A 790 19.30 -3.17 13.67
C TYR A 790 18.08 -2.25 13.83
N GLU A 791 17.57 -1.66 12.74
CA GLU A 791 16.35 -0.83 12.80
C GLU A 791 15.13 -1.63 13.26
N ASN A 792 14.92 -2.83 12.70
CA ASN A 792 13.81 -3.68 13.10
C ASN A 792 13.91 -4.13 14.57
N ALA A 793 15.12 -4.45 15.04
CA ALA A 793 15.38 -4.80 16.43
C ALA A 793 15.02 -3.66 17.40
N LEU A 794 15.36 -2.42 17.05
CA LEU A 794 15.03 -1.21 17.81
C LEU A 794 13.52 -0.90 17.80
N LYS A 795 12.82 -1.19 16.69
CA LYS A 795 11.38 -0.92 16.52
C LYS A 795 10.47 -1.94 17.23
N THR A 796 10.79 -3.23 17.12
CA THR A 796 9.86 -4.33 17.48
C THR A 796 9.92 -4.76 18.94
N SER A 797 11.04 -4.54 19.63
CA SER A 797 11.27 -5.17 20.94
C SER A 797 10.84 -4.30 22.12
N LYS A 798 9.84 -4.75 22.87
CA LYS A 798 9.48 -4.23 24.21
C LYS A 798 10.68 -4.15 25.19
N PRO A 799 11.62 -5.13 25.24
CA PRO A 799 12.80 -5.02 26.10
C PRO A 799 13.83 -3.97 25.64
N ALA A 800 13.95 -3.66 24.34
CA ALA A 800 14.80 -2.54 23.90
C ALA A 800 14.29 -1.21 24.45
N ARG A 801 12.96 -1.03 24.59
CA ARG A 801 12.38 0.15 25.27
C ARG A 801 12.77 0.25 26.76
N CYS A 802 13.16 -0.86 27.39
CA CYS A 802 13.71 -0.88 28.74
C CYS A 802 15.21 -0.53 28.72
N LEU A 803 15.99 -1.13 27.81
CA LEU A 803 17.42 -0.83 27.61
C LEU A 803 17.69 0.61 27.17
N THR A 804 16.81 1.22 26.37
CA THR A 804 16.91 2.63 25.98
C THR A 804 16.72 3.59 27.16
N LYS A 805 16.13 3.14 28.28
CA LYS A 805 16.13 3.91 29.53
C LYS A 805 17.50 3.91 30.21
N PHE A 806 18.28 2.85 30.07
CA PHE A 806 19.61 2.72 30.68
C PHE A 806 20.71 3.43 29.88
N LEU A 807 20.60 3.49 28.54
CA LEU A 807 21.58 4.13 27.65
C LEU A 807 20.90 5.10 26.64
N PRO A 808 20.29 6.20 27.12
CA PRO A 808 19.49 7.10 26.27
C PRO A 808 20.32 7.88 25.24
N LYS A 809 21.63 8.07 25.46
CA LYS A 809 22.49 8.85 24.55
C LYS A 809 22.93 8.07 23.29
N PHE A 810 22.93 6.74 23.35
CA PHE A 810 23.48 5.87 22.29
C PHE A 810 22.42 5.03 21.56
N LEU A 811 21.29 4.70 22.19
CA LEU A 811 20.33 3.71 21.69
C LEU A 811 18.93 4.25 21.39
N THR A 812 18.70 5.57 21.39
CA THR A 812 17.35 6.09 21.08
C THR A 812 16.92 5.71 19.65
N PRO A 813 15.69 5.18 19.47
CA PRO A 813 15.17 4.78 18.15
C PRO A 813 15.11 5.95 17.14
N LYS A 814 15.04 7.20 17.64
CA LYS A 814 15.13 8.42 16.80
C LYS A 814 16.53 8.70 16.27
N SER A 815 17.59 8.09 16.81
CA SER A 815 18.98 8.34 16.42
C SER A 815 19.28 7.79 15.02
N LEU A 816 18.74 6.62 14.66
CA LEU A 816 19.00 5.99 13.36
C LEU A 816 18.13 6.50 12.21
N GLN A 817 17.00 7.16 12.52
CA GLN A 817 16.11 7.70 11.51
C GLN A 817 16.81 8.81 10.73
N LEU A 818 16.77 8.69 9.40
CA LEU A 818 17.32 9.72 8.50
C LEU A 818 16.25 10.76 8.16
N PHE A 819 14.96 10.36 8.21
CA PHE A 819 13.81 11.19 7.92
C PHE A 819 12.87 11.26 9.13
N PRO A 820 13.28 11.96 10.22
CA PRO A 820 12.39 12.15 11.36
C PRO A 820 11.13 12.90 10.95
N ARG A 821 10.02 12.63 11.65
CA ARG A 821 8.70 13.22 11.33
C ARG A 821 8.69 14.74 11.33
N ASP A 822 9.55 15.35 12.14
CA ASP A 822 9.53 16.78 12.43
C ASP A 822 10.45 17.59 11.47
N ALA A 823 11.51 16.98 10.90
CA ALA A 823 12.39 17.63 9.92
C ALA A 823 13.17 16.63 9.05
N PRO A 824 12.62 16.16 7.91
CA PRO A 824 13.29 15.20 7.05
C PRO A 824 14.43 15.84 6.26
N LEU A 825 15.53 15.08 6.07
CA LEU A 825 16.63 15.52 5.24
C LEU A 825 16.26 15.45 3.74
N LYS A 826 15.97 16.59 3.11
CA LYS A 826 15.51 16.63 1.71
C LYS A 826 16.64 16.47 0.69
N PHE A 827 17.79 17.11 0.93
CA PHE A 827 18.96 16.99 0.08
C PHE A 827 20.26 17.11 0.88
N ILE A 828 21.36 16.67 0.28
CA ILE A 828 22.73 16.89 0.75
C ILE A 828 23.51 17.59 -0.34
N ALA A 829 24.37 18.54 0.06
CA ALA A 829 25.36 19.14 -0.81
C ALA A 829 26.76 18.62 -0.42
N VAL A 830 27.56 18.24 -1.42
CA VAL A 830 28.92 17.75 -1.23
C VAL A 830 29.87 18.61 -2.05
N LYS A 831 30.95 19.09 -1.42
CA LYS A 831 32.00 19.86 -2.10
C LYS A 831 33.19 18.96 -2.44
N PRO A 832 33.36 18.52 -3.70
CA PRO A 832 34.46 17.63 -4.07
C PRO A 832 35.84 18.28 -3.89
N ASN A 833 35.95 19.59 -4.16
CA ASN A 833 37.22 20.33 -4.07
C ASN A 833 37.63 20.69 -2.63
N GLN A 834 36.74 20.49 -1.65
CA GLN A 834 37.00 20.69 -0.23
C GLN A 834 36.94 19.35 0.53
N SER A 835 37.81 18.42 0.17
CA SER A 835 37.95 17.10 0.84
C SER A 835 36.68 16.23 0.88
N ASN A 836 35.73 16.45 -0.03
CA ASN A 836 34.41 15.80 -0.04
C ASN A 836 33.59 16.09 1.24
N GLU A 837 33.66 17.31 1.77
CA GLU A 837 32.87 17.72 2.95
C GLU A 837 31.36 17.63 2.68
N ILE A 838 30.62 17.10 3.66
CA ILE A 838 29.15 16.92 3.61
C ILE A 838 28.47 18.11 4.28
N PHE A 839 27.68 18.85 3.50
CA PHE A 839 26.79 19.91 3.97
C PHE A 839 25.34 19.41 3.98
N LYS A 840 24.64 19.61 5.09
CA LYS A 840 23.22 19.29 5.20
C LYS A 840 22.43 20.59 5.06
N SER A 841 21.28 20.54 4.40
CA SER A 841 20.31 21.62 4.50
C SER A 841 19.85 21.76 5.95
N THR A 842 19.65 22.99 6.43
CA THR A 842 18.95 23.25 7.70
C THR A 842 17.66 22.44 7.71
N PRO A 843 17.35 21.70 8.78
CA PRO A 843 16.07 21.02 8.91
C PRO A 843 14.96 22.04 8.66
N VAL A 844 14.28 21.92 7.52
CA VAL A 844 13.04 22.66 7.32
C VAL A 844 12.06 21.99 8.27
N ASP A 845 11.64 22.72 9.30
CA ASP A 845 10.54 22.26 10.14
C ASP A 845 9.42 21.84 9.20
N ARG A 846 8.99 20.59 9.30
CA ARG A 846 7.65 20.24 8.88
C ARG A 846 6.76 21.01 9.84
N TYR A 847 6.47 22.28 9.51
CA TYR A 847 5.23 22.87 9.96
C TYR A 847 4.18 21.84 9.62
N ILE A 848 3.45 21.45 10.66
CA ILE A 848 2.37 20.51 10.55
C ILE A 848 1.52 21.05 9.41
N HIS A 849 1.55 20.41 8.24
CA HIS A 849 0.43 20.48 7.32
C HIS A 849 -0.70 19.73 8.05
N ASP A 850 -1.21 20.36 9.11
CA ASP A 850 -2.49 20.09 9.68
C ASP A 850 -3.41 20.61 8.59
N VAL A 851 -3.69 19.75 7.62
CA VAL A 851 -4.67 19.98 6.55
C VAL A 851 -6.07 20.27 7.16
N GLU A 852 -6.23 20.23 8.49
CA GLU A 852 -7.41 20.66 9.26
C GLU A 852 -7.37 22.13 9.75
N LYS A 853 -6.27 22.88 9.61
CA LYS A 853 -6.23 24.33 9.87
C LYS A 853 -5.59 25.05 8.68
N GLY A 854 -6.46 25.67 7.87
CA GLY A 854 -6.13 26.27 6.59
C GLY A 854 -5.28 27.53 6.63
N ASP A 855 -4.02 27.41 7.03
CA ASP A 855 -3.02 28.48 6.89
C ASP A 855 -2.03 28.09 5.78
N VAL A 856 -2.26 28.62 4.58
CA VAL A 856 -1.32 28.55 3.45
C VAL A 856 -0.47 29.81 3.45
N GLU A 857 0.70 29.74 4.10
CA GLU A 857 1.75 30.74 3.88
C GLU A 857 3.00 30.10 3.26
N MET A 858 3.07 30.31 1.94
CA MET A 858 4.26 30.51 1.11
C MET A 858 5.43 29.51 1.17
N ASP A 859 5.34 28.47 0.33
CA ASP A 859 6.50 27.75 -0.25
C ASP A 859 7.16 28.53 -1.42
N LYS A 860 7.07 29.87 -1.41
CA LYS A 860 7.62 30.77 -2.46
C LYS A 860 8.64 31.79 -1.95
N LYS A 861 8.94 31.82 -0.64
CA LYS A 861 9.86 32.80 -0.05
C LYS A 861 11.22 32.25 0.40
N LEU A 862 11.51 30.96 0.20
CA LEU A 862 12.73 30.32 0.71
C LEU A 862 13.64 29.67 -0.36
N GLU A 863 13.46 30.02 -1.63
CA GLU A 863 14.47 29.72 -2.68
C GLU A 863 15.58 30.78 -2.75
N GLY A 864 15.46 31.89 -2.01
CA GLY A 864 16.54 32.86 -1.80
C GLY A 864 17.20 32.66 -0.43
N ASP A 865 18.46 32.25 -0.42
CA ASP A 865 19.33 32.09 0.77
C ASP A 865 18.94 30.99 1.77
N GLY A 866 19.04 29.73 1.34
CA GLY A 866 19.20 28.61 2.26
C GLY A 866 20.61 28.62 2.87
N LEU A 867 20.76 29.21 4.06
CA LEU A 867 21.95 29.09 4.91
C LEU A 867 22.33 27.61 5.10
N LEU A 868 23.33 27.13 4.36
CA LEU A 868 23.91 25.80 4.53
C LEU A 868 24.72 25.77 5.83
N GLU A 869 24.19 25.14 6.87
CA GLU A 869 24.97 24.92 8.08
C GLU A 869 25.96 23.75 7.90
N ARG A 870 27.22 24.00 8.25
CA ARG A 870 28.24 22.95 8.39
C ARG A 870 27.73 21.91 9.38
N ASN A 871 27.82 20.63 9.03
CA ASN A 871 27.35 19.51 9.86
C ASN A 871 28.17 19.40 11.16
N LYS A 872 27.89 20.24 12.16
CA LYS A 872 28.52 20.22 13.49
C LYS A 872 28.01 19.07 14.36
N THR A 873 26.89 18.43 14.00
CA THR A 873 26.15 17.49 14.87
C THR A 873 26.51 16.01 14.72
N LEU A 874 27.55 15.66 13.96
CA LEU A 874 28.13 14.30 13.99
C LEU A 874 29.50 14.21 14.67
N GLY A 875 29.99 15.31 15.25
CA GLY A 875 31.19 15.33 16.07
C GLY A 875 30.85 15.14 17.54
N THR A 876 30.95 13.90 18.04
CA THR A 876 31.54 13.75 19.38
C THR A 876 33.03 13.85 19.17
N ASP A 877 33.69 14.77 19.87
CA ASP A 877 35.14 15.02 19.90
C ASP A 877 35.94 13.75 20.27
N CYS A 878 36.00 12.78 19.38
CA CYS A 878 36.82 11.59 19.50
C CYS A 878 37.90 11.66 18.42
N CYS A 879 39.13 11.94 18.85
CA CYS A 879 40.30 12.18 18.01
C CYS A 879 40.65 11.02 17.05
N MET A 880 40.07 9.82 17.26
CA MET A 880 40.35 8.64 16.43
C MET A 880 39.61 8.62 15.08
N MET A 881 38.61 9.49 14.84
CA MET A 881 37.62 9.25 13.78
C MET A 881 37.29 10.46 12.89
N SER A 882 38.20 11.43 12.77
CA SER A 882 37.98 12.65 11.95
C SER A 882 37.81 12.37 10.45
N CYS A 883 38.36 11.26 9.92
CA CYS A 883 38.34 10.93 8.49
C CYS A 883 36.98 10.40 7.98
N LEU A 884 36.03 10.10 8.87
CA LEU A 884 34.71 9.54 8.53
C LEU A 884 33.61 10.60 8.35
N ASN A 885 33.95 11.88 8.47
CA ASN A 885 33.01 12.99 8.25
C ASN A 885 32.82 13.36 6.76
N ASN A 886 33.63 12.79 5.88
CA ASN A 886 33.65 13.11 4.46
C ASN A 886 32.89 12.07 3.64
N MET A 887 32.39 12.47 2.49
CA MET A 887 31.74 11.55 1.56
C MET A 887 32.75 10.56 0.97
N ASP A 888 32.33 9.30 0.77
CA ASP A 888 33.17 8.29 0.09
C ASP A 888 33.52 8.79 -1.32
N GLY A 889 34.83 8.83 -1.63
CA GLY A 889 35.33 9.32 -2.92
C GLY A 889 34.78 8.55 -4.11
N LYS A 890 34.38 7.27 -3.95
CA LYS A 890 33.70 6.52 -5.01
C LYS A 890 32.31 7.07 -5.31
N ILE A 891 31.55 7.43 -4.27
CA ILE A 891 30.20 8.00 -4.42
C ILE A 891 30.29 9.34 -5.15
N VAL A 892 31.26 10.18 -4.76
CA VAL A 892 31.52 11.48 -5.41
C VAL A 892 31.93 11.28 -6.87
N LYS A 893 32.82 10.32 -7.15
CA LYS A 893 33.23 10.00 -8.53
C LYS A 893 32.03 9.59 -9.39
N TYR A 894 31.18 8.68 -8.90
CA TYR A 894 29.97 8.28 -9.64
C TYR A 894 29.00 9.46 -9.84
N ALA A 895 28.82 10.31 -8.83
CA ALA A 895 27.99 11.50 -8.96
C ALA A 895 28.53 12.49 -10.00
N LEU A 896 29.86 12.68 -10.06
CA LEU A 896 30.51 13.49 -11.10
C LEU A 896 30.39 12.87 -12.49
N GLU A 897 30.53 11.55 -12.64
CA GLU A 897 30.33 10.85 -13.92
C GLU A 897 28.90 11.05 -14.45
N ILE A 898 27.88 11.00 -13.59
CA ILE A 898 26.49 11.29 -13.95
C ILE A 898 26.33 12.73 -14.43
N LEU A 899 26.91 13.70 -13.70
CA LEU A 899 26.85 15.12 -14.07
C LEU A 899 27.58 15.41 -15.39
N HIS A 900 28.71 14.74 -15.66
CA HIS A 900 29.41 14.81 -16.93
C HIS A 900 28.56 14.23 -18.08
N SER A 901 27.92 13.08 -17.88
CA SER A 901 26.99 12.49 -18.86
C SER A 901 25.81 13.40 -19.17
N HIS A 902 25.26 14.09 -18.18
CA HIS A 902 24.23 15.11 -18.39
C HIS A 902 24.75 16.27 -19.25
N GLN A 903 25.97 16.74 -18.98
CA GLN A 903 26.59 17.83 -19.73
C GLN A 903 26.96 17.44 -21.17
N GLU A 904 27.36 16.19 -21.42
CA GLU A 904 27.61 15.66 -22.77
C GLU A 904 26.31 15.49 -23.56
N ASN A 905 25.23 15.01 -22.94
CA ASN A 905 23.91 14.91 -23.58
C ASN A 905 23.29 16.27 -23.90
N VAL A 906 23.47 17.28 -23.02
CA VAL A 906 23.03 18.67 -23.27
C VAL A 906 23.99 19.42 -24.20
N GLY A 907 25.27 19.04 -24.20
CA GLY A 907 26.37 19.64 -24.95
C GLY A 907 26.58 19.05 -26.35
N SER A 908 25.89 17.98 -26.74
CA SER A 908 25.94 17.47 -28.11
C SER A 908 25.45 18.55 -29.07
N THR A 909 26.40 19.10 -29.83
CA THR A 909 26.18 20.05 -30.93
C THR A 909 25.10 19.58 -31.90
N GLU A 910 24.90 18.26 -32.02
CA GLU A 910 23.90 17.62 -32.85
C GLU A 910 22.45 17.86 -32.34
N TYR A 911 22.24 17.86 -31.02
CA TYR A 911 20.93 18.18 -30.44
C TYR A 911 20.57 19.65 -30.65
N ARG A 912 21.52 20.57 -30.43
CA ARG A 912 21.31 22.01 -30.66
C ARG A 912 21.10 22.33 -32.13
N LEU A 913 21.83 21.67 -33.05
CA LEU A 913 21.58 21.79 -34.49
C LEU A 913 20.19 21.30 -34.86
N SER A 914 19.75 20.13 -34.35
CA SER A 914 18.43 19.58 -34.67
C SER A 914 17.26 20.45 -34.20
N VAL A 915 17.43 21.13 -33.06
CA VAL A 915 16.43 22.07 -32.52
C VAL A 915 16.45 23.40 -33.28
N MET A 916 17.62 23.88 -33.70
CA MET A 916 17.72 25.04 -34.58
C MET A 916 17.11 24.75 -35.95
N GLU A 917 17.40 23.59 -36.55
CA GLU A 917 16.87 23.16 -37.85
C GLU A 917 15.35 23.09 -37.82
N LYS A 918 14.75 22.43 -36.82
CA LYS A 918 13.29 22.42 -36.63
C LYS A 918 12.66 23.79 -36.41
N ASN A 919 13.33 24.69 -35.70
CA ASN A 919 12.82 26.04 -35.48
C ASN A 919 12.94 26.89 -36.75
N VAL A 920 13.99 26.71 -37.54
CA VAL A 920 14.17 27.37 -38.84
C VAL A 920 13.11 26.88 -39.83
N ASP A 921 12.85 25.57 -39.89
CA ASP A 921 11.79 24.99 -40.73
C ASP A 921 10.42 25.56 -40.36
N ARG A 922 10.09 25.64 -39.06
CA ARG A 922 8.82 26.21 -38.59
C ARG A 922 8.68 27.69 -38.94
N ILE A 923 9.76 28.47 -38.78
CA ILE A 923 9.75 29.89 -39.16
C ILE A 923 9.59 30.04 -40.68
N MET A 924 10.19 29.16 -41.47
CA MET A 924 10.08 29.18 -42.93
C MET A 924 8.66 28.83 -43.40
N GLU A 925 7.99 27.89 -42.71
CA GLU A 925 6.60 27.52 -42.93
C GLU A 925 5.64 28.67 -42.56
N GLU A 926 5.83 29.30 -41.39
CA GLU A 926 5.07 30.49 -40.96
C GLU A 926 5.24 31.68 -41.94
N GLN A 927 6.44 31.87 -42.50
CA GLN A 927 6.72 32.91 -43.51
C GLN A 927 6.07 32.60 -44.87
N MET A 928 6.00 31.32 -45.26
CA MET A 928 5.30 30.91 -46.49
C MET A 928 3.79 31.15 -46.37
N GLU A 929 3.18 30.77 -45.25
CA GLU A 929 1.76 31.02 -44.98
C GLU A 929 1.45 32.52 -44.96
N LEU A 930 2.31 33.34 -44.33
CA LEU A 930 2.14 34.79 -44.32
C LEU A 930 2.22 35.39 -45.73
N LYS A 931 3.13 34.87 -46.56
CA LYS A 931 3.29 35.33 -47.95
C LYS A 931 2.07 34.95 -48.80
N GLU A 932 1.51 33.75 -48.63
CA GLU A 932 0.27 33.35 -49.31
C GLU A 932 -0.92 34.22 -48.87
N LEU A 933 -1.04 34.52 -47.57
CA LEU A 933 -2.07 35.41 -47.05
C LEU A 933 -1.95 36.84 -47.63
N ILE A 934 -0.74 37.37 -47.74
CA ILE A 934 -0.50 38.68 -48.37
C ILE A 934 -0.84 38.64 -49.86
N GLN A 935 -0.44 37.57 -50.58
CA GLN A 935 -0.75 37.41 -52.01
C GLN A 935 -2.27 37.29 -52.24
N SER A 936 -2.97 36.57 -51.36
CA SER A 936 -4.43 36.50 -51.30
C SER A 936 -5.05 37.87 -51.05
N LEU A 937 -4.53 38.64 -50.10
CA LEU A 937 -5.04 39.97 -49.79
C LEU A 937 -4.87 40.94 -50.96
N VAL A 938 -3.70 40.91 -51.62
CA VAL A 938 -3.38 41.73 -52.79
C VAL A 938 -4.28 41.39 -53.97
N THR A 939 -4.52 40.11 -54.26
CA THR A 939 -5.44 39.69 -55.33
C THR A 939 -6.91 40.05 -55.03
N THR A 940 -7.31 40.01 -53.76
CA THR A 940 -8.64 40.44 -53.33
C THR A 940 -8.83 41.98 -53.44
N LEU A 941 -7.76 42.75 -53.25
CA LEU A 941 -7.79 44.21 -53.40
C LEU A 941 -7.76 44.64 -54.87
N GLN A 942 -7.00 43.94 -55.72
CA GLN A 942 -6.93 44.21 -57.16
C GLN A 942 -8.22 43.83 -57.91
N SER A 943 -9.03 42.91 -57.38
CA SER A 943 -10.34 42.56 -57.95
C SER A 943 -11.49 43.50 -57.53
N ARG A 944 -11.22 44.46 -56.62
CA ARG A 944 -12.18 45.47 -56.14
C ARG A 944 -11.96 46.87 -56.72
N GLN A 945 -10.90 47.08 -57.51
CA GLN A 945 -10.71 48.23 -58.40
C GLN A 945 -11.14 47.84 -59.80
#